data_AF-A0A9P7C5C5-F1
#
_entry.id   AF-A0A9P7C5C5-F1
#
_cell.length_a   1.000
_cell.length_b   1.000
_cell.length_c   1.000
_cell.angle_alpha   90.00
_cell.angle_beta   90.00
_cell.angle_gamma   90.00
#
_symmetry.space_group_name_H-M   'P 1'
#
loop_
_entity.id
_entity.type
_entity.pdbx_description
1 polymer ?
#
loop_
_entity_poly.entity_id
_entity_poly.type
_entity_poly.pdbx_seq_one_letter_code
_entity_poly.pdbx_strand_id
1 'polypeptide(L)'
;MHNYFAFDTLDVSELNKLVFSDTQDKMNEELESFAEQFENGSVSAESLAKTYAALTSCHSKISKHKNITIDQELTQSLLNTQELLDQALSRFDIKRSNNDIQEKQNAYLNEKQKRKKMMLDELRKESDRLDEYYANKTRESIYKNLVGTQWISNVFEAAASGDLDYLKSNVKNLNDKNERGWTPLHFAARFGQLETVEFLKKNKVNLSEVNSEGKTAHQLATLWGNEEIAKLLQEESAPTANPFSNNHTAVFAGSPLNRYGWARTDQEFLSKLAKSPKSKYVVLSGQQALYDQSGSIHYVDYEKVASIVDKVYTNDGFNKNNSEIILVFLGIDESQGKGEDGVAFWALDLTPKGLFENELQKLIKEFESGTLAFCSTLPRAFTMEKSESAILAQAAAMIDWNARNMFCSACDAVVITCIIHPNGDKILLGRQKRWPKKMYSCIAGFLEAAESLEEAIRREAYEETGIIVNRVAYHSSQPWPFPNSLMLGFHAEAVSTDISFADDELESARWFTRSEVMAAAKGNENATFSLPSKGSLAYTLPPPGNQNTANYGQNYAQQGGAYAPPGNADQQLFTWFKAVDKDGSGHISADELQHALINGDWSPFNIETVRLMVNMFDADNSGTIAFNEFTALWRYIDDWKRCFQAFDVDRSGSINESEMGNALRNFGFNVSPKFIHTLIQKFDRYATVNKTGKGDVTFDNFVQACVTVKTLTDSFKQFDDNSDGWVQINYEQFLDLVVRQRA
;
A
#
# COMPACT_ATOMS: atom_id res chain seq x y z
N MET A 1 46.40 25.42 -27.90
CA MET A 1 45.70 25.88 -26.67
C MET A 1 46.54 25.60 -25.41
N HIS A 2 47.73 26.20 -25.27
CA HIS A 2 48.59 25.91 -24.12
C HIS A 2 49.20 27.14 -23.42
N ASN A 3 48.75 28.35 -23.71
CA ASN A 3 49.05 29.55 -22.91
C ASN A 3 47.79 30.41 -22.86
N TYR A 4 47.58 31.13 -21.75
CA TYR A 4 46.51 32.10 -21.42
C TYR A 4 45.64 31.72 -20.19
N PHE A 5 46.28 31.66 -19.02
CA PHE A 5 45.65 32.00 -17.74
C PHE A 5 46.34 33.25 -17.18
N ALA A 6 45.66 34.39 -17.22
CA ALA A 6 45.85 35.53 -16.32
C ALA A 6 44.70 36.53 -16.59
N PHE A 7 43.55 36.32 -15.96
CA PHE A 7 42.40 37.23 -16.04
C PHE A 7 42.09 37.75 -14.64
N ASP A 8 42.88 38.71 -14.17
CA ASP A 8 42.50 39.53 -13.02
C ASP A 8 42.58 41.05 -13.27
N THR A 9 42.96 41.53 -14.46
CA THR A 9 43.08 42.99 -14.70
C THR A 9 42.89 43.44 -16.16
N LEU A 10 41.80 43.10 -16.86
CA LEU A 10 41.50 43.71 -18.17
C LEU A 10 40.03 44.08 -18.36
N ASP A 11 39.80 45.26 -18.95
CA ASP A 11 38.51 45.86 -19.25
C ASP A 11 37.75 45.05 -20.32
N VAL A 12 36.47 44.76 -20.03
CA VAL A 12 35.54 43.94 -20.82
C VAL A 12 35.28 44.54 -22.21
N SER A 13 35.54 45.84 -22.40
CA SER A 13 35.34 46.52 -23.68
C SER A 13 36.37 46.18 -24.76
N GLU A 14 37.61 45.85 -24.39
CA GLU A 14 38.66 45.46 -25.36
C GLU A 14 38.56 43.98 -25.78
N LEU A 15 38.05 43.11 -24.90
CA LEU A 15 37.78 41.70 -25.21
C LEU A 15 36.75 41.53 -26.34
N ASN A 16 35.79 42.45 -26.44
CA ASN A 16 34.76 42.40 -27.48
C ASN A 16 35.28 42.70 -28.90
N LYS A 17 36.47 43.27 -29.07
CA LYS A 17 37.00 43.60 -30.40
C LYS A 17 37.98 42.58 -30.98
N LEU A 18 38.50 41.65 -30.17
CA LEU A 18 39.65 40.83 -30.58
C LEU A 18 39.34 39.35 -30.84
N VAL A 19 38.15 38.83 -30.51
CA VAL A 19 37.97 37.36 -30.42
C VAL A 19 36.89 36.76 -31.34
N PHE A 20 35.96 37.52 -31.94
CA PHE A 20 34.73 36.85 -32.44
C PHE A 20 34.43 36.85 -33.95
N SER A 21 35.03 37.67 -34.82
CA SER A 21 34.83 37.49 -36.28
C SER A 21 35.89 36.59 -36.92
N ASP A 22 37.17 36.89 -36.71
CA ASP A 22 38.29 36.15 -37.31
C ASP A 22 38.38 34.69 -36.85
N THR A 23 37.87 34.38 -35.66
CA THR A 23 37.85 33.03 -35.12
C THR A 23 36.73 32.20 -35.73
N GLN A 24 35.62 32.82 -36.12
CA GLN A 24 34.43 32.15 -36.65
C GLN A 24 34.63 31.78 -38.13
N ASP A 25 35.23 32.67 -38.91
CA ASP A 25 35.58 32.38 -40.31
C ASP A 25 36.68 31.30 -40.41
N LYS A 26 37.68 31.32 -39.52
CA LYS A 26 38.68 30.25 -39.43
C LYS A 26 38.11 28.91 -39.01
N MET A 27 37.12 28.90 -38.12
CA MET A 27 36.48 27.65 -37.67
C MET A 27 35.63 27.04 -38.80
N ASN A 28 34.98 27.88 -39.61
CA ASN A 28 34.21 27.43 -40.78
C ASN A 28 35.14 26.91 -41.89
N GLU A 29 36.26 27.59 -42.18
CA GLU A 29 37.28 27.08 -43.13
C GLU A 29 37.91 25.75 -42.66
N GLU A 30 38.19 25.60 -41.36
CA GLU A 30 38.71 24.35 -40.80
C GLU A 30 37.69 23.20 -40.88
N LEU A 31 36.39 23.49 -40.70
CA LEU A 31 35.32 22.50 -40.81
C LEU A 31 35.05 22.06 -42.25
N GLU A 32 35.10 22.99 -43.21
CA GLU A 32 34.98 22.65 -44.64
C GLU A 32 36.20 21.83 -45.13
N SER A 33 37.41 22.22 -44.72
CA SER A 33 38.64 21.46 -44.99
C SER A 33 38.60 20.06 -44.39
N PHE A 34 38.04 19.92 -43.18
CA PHE A 34 37.88 18.62 -42.52
C PHE A 34 36.82 17.75 -43.21
N ALA A 35 35.73 18.34 -43.71
CA ALA A 35 34.73 17.63 -44.50
C ALA A 35 35.29 17.11 -45.83
N GLU A 36 36.09 17.91 -46.56
CA GLU A 36 36.78 17.46 -47.77
C GLU A 36 37.82 16.35 -47.49
N GLN A 37 38.58 16.47 -46.40
CA GLN A 37 39.55 15.44 -46.00
C GLN A 37 38.87 14.11 -45.63
N PHE A 38 37.65 14.16 -45.10
CA PHE A 38 36.84 12.98 -44.80
C PHE A 38 36.23 12.36 -46.07
N GLU A 39 35.75 13.16 -47.02
CA GLU A 39 35.26 12.68 -48.32
C GLU A 39 36.34 11.95 -49.13
N ASN A 40 37.60 12.38 -48.99
CA ASN A 40 38.77 11.74 -49.59
C ASN A 40 39.32 10.53 -48.80
N GLY A 41 38.68 10.15 -47.68
CA GLY A 41 39.03 8.97 -46.87
C GLY A 41 40.23 9.14 -45.94
N SER A 42 40.69 10.37 -45.72
CA SER A 42 41.91 10.70 -44.96
C SER A 42 41.69 10.78 -43.45
N VAL A 43 40.43 10.79 -42.99
CA VAL A 43 40.07 10.97 -41.57
C VAL A 43 39.08 9.90 -41.12
N SER A 44 39.28 9.33 -39.93
CA SER A 44 38.43 8.25 -39.40
C SER A 44 37.15 8.78 -38.73
N ALA A 45 36.09 7.98 -38.75
CA ALA A 45 34.81 8.30 -38.09
C ALA A 45 34.94 8.58 -36.58
N GLU A 46 35.99 8.05 -35.93
CA GLU A 46 36.28 8.29 -34.52
C GLU A 46 36.75 9.73 -34.25
N SER A 47 37.50 10.32 -35.20
CA SER A 47 37.92 11.72 -35.11
C SER A 47 36.73 12.66 -35.26
N LEU A 48 35.78 12.35 -36.15
CA LEU A 48 34.55 13.13 -36.36
C LEU A 48 33.66 13.14 -35.10
N ALA A 49 33.52 11.99 -34.44
CA ALA A 49 32.75 11.86 -33.20
C ALA A 49 33.39 12.63 -32.02
N LYS A 50 34.72 12.69 -31.94
CA LYS A 50 35.44 13.46 -30.92
C LYS A 50 35.26 14.97 -31.12
N THR A 51 35.33 15.44 -32.35
CA THR A 51 35.10 16.86 -32.67
C THR A 51 33.66 17.27 -32.36
N TYR A 52 32.68 16.41 -32.66
CA TYR A 52 31.28 16.66 -32.30
C TYR A 52 31.08 16.75 -30.78
N ALA A 53 31.61 15.78 -30.02
CA ALA A 53 31.49 15.78 -28.57
C ALA A 53 32.14 17.02 -27.91
N ALA A 54 33.25 17.50 -28.46
CA ALA A 54 33.91 18.73 -28.00
C ALA A 54 33.04 19.98 -28.23
N LEU A 55 32.41 20.09 -29.41
CA LEU A 55 31.49 21.18 -29.75
C LEU A 55 30.24 21.18 -28.85
N THR A 56 29.62 20.02 -28.63
CA THR A 56 28.45 19.89 -27.74
C THR A 56 28.81 20.21 -26.28
N SER A 57 29.99 19.80 -25.83
CA SER A 57 30.49 20.14 -24.49
C SER A 57 30.76 21.63 -24.34
N CYS A 58 31.16 22.32 -25.41
CA CYS A 58 31.38 23.77 -25.38
C CYS A 58 30.04 24.51 -25.29
N HIS A 59 29.03 24.09 -26.07
CA HIS A 59 27.68 24.65 -26.03
C HIS A 59 27.06 24.57 -24.62
N SER A 60 27.19 23.42 -23.96
CA SER A 60 26.68 23.21 -22.59
C SER A 60 27.36 24.08 -21.52
N LYS A 61 28.63 24.47 -21.73
CA LYS A 61 29.36 25.34 -20.80
C LYS A 61 28.97 26.81 -20.98
N ILE A 62 28.70 27.24 -22.22
CA ILE A 62 28.26 28.61 -22.52
C ILE A 62 26.84 28.86 -21.98
N SER A 63 25.93 27.89 -22.12
CA SER A 63 24.54 28.01 -21.63
C SER A 63 24.39 28.11 -20.10
N LYS A 64 25.45 27.83 -19.33
CA LYS A 64 25.45 27.87 -17.86
C LYS A 64 25.82 29.24 -17.27
N HIS A 65 26.40 30.15 -18.06
CA HIS A 65 26.73 31.51 -17.60
C HIS A 65 25.65 32.51 -18.05
N LYS A 66 24.62 32.69 -17.22
CA LYS A 66 23.41 33.51 -17.47
C LYS A 66 23.61 35.05 -17.58
N ASN A 67 24.82 35.57 -17.77
CA ASN A 67 25.07 37.02 -17.66
C ASN A 67 25.94 37.61 -18.78
N ILE A 68 25.79 37.13 -20.01
CA ILE A 68 26.42 37.76 -21.17
C ILE A 68 25.37 37.91 -22.28
N THR A 69 25.14 39.14 -22.72
CA THR A 69 24.24 39.55 -23.82
C THR A 69 24.82 39.16 -25.19
N ILE A 70 25.25 37.90 -25.37
CA ILE A 70 25.79 37.32 -26.61
C ILE A 70 25.02 36.01 -26.90
N ASP A 71 23.69 36.02 -26.70
CA ASP A 71 22.92 34.77 -26.66
C ASP A 71 22.23 34.42 -27.98
N GLN A 72 22.08 35.36 -28.92
CA GLN A 72 21.34 35.10 -30.17
C GLN A 72 22.22 34.70 -31.35
N GLU A 73 23.30 35.42 -31.66
CA GLU A 73 24.14 35.11 -32.83
C GLU A 73 25.00 33.86 -32.61
N LEU A 74 25.52 33.64 -31.39
CA LEU A 74 26.35 32.48 -31.06
C LEU A 74 25.53 31.18 -31.07
N THR A 75 24.30 31.24 -30.53
CA THR A 75 23.35 30.12 -30.53
C THR A 75 22.92 29.78 -31.96
N GLN A 76 22.69 30.79 -32.80
CA GLN A 76 22.35 30.58 -34.21
C GLN A 76 23.50 29.95 -35.00
N SER A 77 24.75 30.38 -34.77
CA SER A 77 25.91 29.80 -35.45
C SER A 77 26.18 28.36 -35.02
N LEU A 78 25.94 28.02 -33.75
CA LEU A 78 26.03 26.65 -33.24
C LEU A 78 24.94 25.74 -33.82
N LEU A 79 23.71 26.24 -33.96
CA LEU A 79 22.63 25.50 -34.64
C LEU A 79 22.98 25.21 -36.10
N ASN A 80 23.46 26.21 -36.83
CA ASN A 80 23.83 26.04 -38.25
C ASN A 80 24.97 25.01 -38.41
N THR A 81 25.93 24.99 -37.49
CA THR A 81 27.04 24.03 -37.49
C THR A 81 26.56 22.61 -37.19
N GLN A 82 25.56 22.48 -36.31
CA GLN A 82 24.95 21.20 -35.95
C GLN A 82 24.13 20.63 -37.11
N GLU A 83 23.42 21.48 -37.85
CA GLU A 83 22.63 21.10 -39.03
C GLU A 83 23.52 20.62 -40.19
N LEU A 84 24.65 21.27 -40.44
CA LEU A 84 25.64 20.82 -41.43
C LEU A 84 26.21 19.44 -41.10
N LEU A 85 26.42 19.15 -39.80
CA LEU A 85 26.95 17.86 -39.37
C LEU A 85 25.91 16.74 -39.48
N ASP A 86 24.64 17.04 -39.19
CA ASP A 86 23.53 16.09 -39.37
C ASP A 86 23.29 15.76 -40.85
N GLN A 87 23.46 16.74 -41.74
CA GLN A 87 23.44 16.51 -43.19
C GLN A 87 24.59 15.59 -43.64
N ALA A 88 25.80 15.78 -43.11
CA ALA A 88 26.94 14.90 -43.40
C ALA A 88 26.72 13.46 -42.90
N LEU A 89 26.12 13.28 -41.72
CA LEU A 89 25.77 11.98 -41.15
C LEU A 89 24.65 11.28 -41.94
N SER A 90 23.64 12.00 -42.41
CA SER A 90 22.57 11.42 -43.22
C SER A 90 23.05 10.87 -44.57
N ARG A 91 24.07 11.51 -45.17
CA ARG A 91 24.72 11.03 -46.41
C ARG A 91 25.58 9.79 -46.19
N PHE A 92 26.01 9.54 -44.94
CA PHE A 92 26.77 8.35 -44.55
C PHE A 92 25.90 7.08 -44.48
N ASP A 93 24.63 7.20 -44.06
CA ASP A 93 23.71 6.06 -43.90
C ASP A 93 23.25 5.42 -45.22
N ILE A 94 23.37 6.12 -46.35
CA ILE A 94 22.91 5.63 -47.67
C ILE A 94 23.87 4.60 -48.29
N LYS A 95 25.12 4.47 -47.81
CA LYS A 95 26.14 3.58 -48.43
C LYS A 95 26.35 2.22 -47.77
N ARG A 96 25.66 1.88 -46.67
CA ARG A 96 26.06 0.74 -45.79
C ARG A 96 25.01 -0.36 -45.63
N SER A 97 24.31 -0.69 -46.71
CA SER A 97 23.50 -1.91 -46.81
C SER A 97 24.39 -3.14 -47.07
N ASN A 98 24.64 -3.96 -46.04
CA ASN A 98 24.79 -5.42 -46.17
C ASN A 98 24.85 -6.14 -44.81
N ASN A 99 24.27 -7.34 -44.78
CA ASN A 99 23.80 -8.16 -43.65
C ASN A 99 24.81 -8.62 -42.56
N ASP A 100 25.99 -8.02 -42.43
CA ASP A 100 27.01 -8.41 -41.42
C ASP A 100 26.89 -7.64 -40.08
N ILE A 101 25.81 -6.84 -39.92
CA ILE A 101 25.64 -5.90 -38.82
C ILE A 101 24.76 -6.46 -37.68
N GLN A 102 23.90 -7.45 -37.91
CA GLN A 102 22.97 -7.92 -36.87
C GLN A 102 23.70 -8.58 -35.68
N GLU A 103 24.77 -9.35 -35.95
CA GLU A 103 25.61 -9.94 -34.89
C GLU A 103 26.48 -8.90 -34.18
N LYS A 104 27.03 -7.92 -34.92
CA LYS A 104 27.85 -6.84 -34.35
C LYS A 104 27.02 -5.80 -33.59
N GLN A 105 25.77 -5.56 -33.99
CA GLN A 105 24.80 -4.73 -33.25
C GLN A 105 24.45 -5.37 -31.91
N ASN A 106 24.23 -6.68 -31.86
CA ASN A 106 23.94 -7.38 -30.61
C ASN A 106 25.15 -7.40 -29.66
N ALA A 107 26.37 -7.56 -30.19
CA ALA A 107 27.60 -7.43 -29.42
C ALA A 107 27.81 -6.01 -28.87
N TYR A 108 27.58 -4.99 -29.71
CA TYR A 108 27.67 -3.57 -29.32
C TYR A 108 26.59 -3.18 -28.30
N LEU A 109 25.36 -3.69 -28.43
CA LEU A 109 24.28 -3.40 -27.48
C LEU A 109 24.57 -4.00 -26.10
N ASN A 110 25.13 -5.20 -26.05
CA ASN A 110 25.59 -5.84 -24.81
C ASN A 110 26.77 -5.09 -24.18
N GLU A 111 27.74 -4.63 -24.97
CA GLU A 111 28.86 -3.85 -24.45
C GLU A 111 28.41 -2.45 -23.98
N LYS A 112 27.46 -1.82 -24.69
CA LYS A 112 26.83 -0.56 -24.31
C LYS A 112 26.01 -0.69 -23.02
N GLN A 113 25.29 -1.79 -22.82
CA GLN A 113 24.61 -2.06 -21.54
C GLN A 113 25.61 -2.28 -20.40
N LYS A 114 26.72 -2.98 -20.66
CA LYS A 114 27.77 -3.21 -19.67
C LYS A 114 28.46 -1.90 -19.27
N ARG A 115 28.78 -1.02 -20.25
CA ARG A 115 29.34 0.31 -19.99
C ARG A 115 28.34 1.23 -19.29
N LYS A 116 27.05 1.19 -19.67
CA LYS A 116 25.99 1.93 -18.97
C LYS A 116 25.87 1.50 -17.50
N LYS A 117 25.99 0.20 -17.22
CA LYS A 117 26.00 -0.32 -15.85
C LYS A 117 27.24 0.13 -15.06
N MET A 118 28.43 0.05 -15.65
CA MET A 118 29.66 0.53 -15.00
C MET A 118 29.62 2.06 -14.76
N MET A 119 29.11 2.83 -15.71
CA MET A 119 28.94 4.28 -15.57
C MET A 119 27.86 4.63 -14.53
N LEU A 120 26.78 3.86 -14.43
CA LEU A 120 25.79 4.03 -13.36
C LEU A 120 26.38 3.68 -11.99
N ASP A 121 27.20 2.63 -11.90
CA ASP A 121 27.89 2.26 -10.65
C ASP A 121 28.96 3.31 -10.26
N GLU A 122 29.67 3.90 -11.23
CA GLU A 122 30.58 5.04 -11.00
C GLU A 122 29.83 6.31 -10.59
N LEU A 123 28.72 6.64 -11.25
CA LEU A 123 27.87 7.76 -10.87
C LEU A 123 27.25 7.57 -9.48
N ARG A 124 26.95 6.32 -9.09
CA ARG A 124 26.49 5.99 -7.74
C ARG A 124 27.59 6.20 -6.71
N LYS A 125 28.81 5.72 -6.99
CA LYS A 125 29.98 5.97 -6.13
C LYS A 125 30.33 7.45 -6.00
N GLU A 126 30.21 8.21 -7.08
CA GLU A 126 30.47 9.65 -7.06
C GLU A 126 29.32 10.42 -6.39
N SER A 127 28.07 9.95 -6.50
CA SER A 127 26.93 10.44 -5.71
C SER A 127 27.17 10.22 -4.23
N ASP A 128 27.53 8.99 -3.82
CA ASP A 128 27.80 8.66 -2.43
C ASP A 128 28.99 9.49 -1.89
N ARG A 129 30.02 9.71 -2.71
CA ARG A 129 31.17 10.57 -2.38
C ARG A 129 30.82 12.06 -2.30
N LEU A 130 29.93 12.55 -3.15
CA LEU A 130 29.41 13.91 -3.11
C LEU A 130 28.50 14.10 -1.90
N ASP A 131 27.66 13.12 -1.59
CA ASP A 131 26.82 13.11 -0.39
C ASP A 131 27.68 13.12 0.88
N GLU A 132 28.79 12.37 0.91
CA GLU A 132 29.79 12.41 1.98
C GLU A 132 30.54 13.76 2.05
N TYR A 133 30.90 14.35 0.90
CA TYR A 133 31.56 15.66 0.82
C TYR A 133 30.65 16.81 1.27
N TYR A 134 29.37 16.82 0.85
CA TYR A 134 28.39 17.80 1.27
C TYR A 134 27.96 17.57 2.72
N ALA A 135 27.91 16.33 3.22
CA ALA A 135 27.72 16.04 4.64
C ALA A 135 28.86 16.59 5.50
N ASN A 136 30.11 16.47 5.04
CA ASN A 136 31.29 17.01 5.74
C ASN A 136 31.37 18.55 5.70
N LYS A 137 31.06 19.17 4.56
CA LYS A 137 31.04 20.64 4.43
C LYS A 137 29.89 21.28 5.24
N THR A 138 28.77 20.58 5.36
CA THR A 138 27.64 20.98 6.21
C THR A 138 27.98 20.78 7.70
N ARG A 139 28.72 19.71 8.06
CA ARG A 139 29.27 19.48 9.41
C ARG A 139 30.21 20.61 9.87
N GLU A 140 31.16 21.05 9.05
CA GLU A 140 32.10 22.14 9.41
C GLU A 140 31.41 23.50 9.53
N SER A 141 30.45 23.81 8.65
CA SER A 141 29.69 25.07 8.65
C SER A 141 28.76 25.18 9.86
N ILE A 142 28.14 24.06 10.27
CA ILE A 142 27.30 23.98 11.48
C ILE A 142 28.18 24.08 12.74
N TYR A 143 29.36 23.45 12.77
CA TYR A 143 30.30 23.55 13.90
C TYR A 143 30.82 24.97 14.13
N LYS A 144 31.14 25.72 13.06
CA LYS A 144 31.61 27.12 13.16
C LYS A 144 30.53 28.10 13.59
N ASN A 145 29.26 27.85 13.24
CA ASN A 145 28.16 28.76 13.55
C ASN A 145 27.50 28.49 14.91
N LEU A 146 27.61 27.28 15.47
CA LEU A 146 27.03 26.94 16.77
C LEU A 146 27.96 27.19 17.97
N VAL A 147 29.27 27.17 17.78
CA VAL A 147 30.22 27.27 18.88
C VAL A 147 31.17 28.42 18.62
N GLY A 148 30.80 29.59 19.15
CA GLY A 148 31.71 30.72 19.25
C GLY A 148 33.03 30.29 19.87
N THR A 149 34.11 30.91 19.43
CA THR A 149 35.49 30.58 19.80
C THR A 149 35.77 30.76 21.30
N GLN A 150 35.45 29.76 22.14
CA GLN A 150 35.96 29.66 23.51
C GLN A 150 35.83 28.25 24.11
N TRP A 151 36.96 27.54 24.17
CA TRP A 151 37.39 26.43 25.05
C TRP A 151 36.38 25.37 25.57
N ILE A 152 36.70 24.10 25.27
CA ILE A 152 36.05 22.83 25.65
C ILE A 152 35.87 22.72 27.17
N SER A 153 34.64 22.58 27.68
CA SER A 153 34.39 22.56 29.13
C SER A 153 33.20 21.72 29.61
N ASN A 154 32.72 20.71 28.86
CA ASN A 154 31.70 19.80 29.38
C ASN A 154 31.87 18.35 28.89
N VAL A 155 31.27 17.41 29.64
CA VAL A 155 31.35 15.96 29.39
C VAL A 155 30.70 15.52 28.07
N PHE A 156 29.78 16.30 27.52
CA PHE A 156 29.12 16.00 26.24
C PHE A 156 30.04 16.28 25.06
N GLU A 157 30.75 17.41 25.10
CA GLU A 157 31.76 17.78 24.12
C GLU A 157 32.94 16.82 24.15
N ALA A 158 33.41 16.46 25.35
CA ALA A 158 34.46 15.47 25.52
C ALA A 158 34.05 14.10 24.93
N ALA A 159 32.79 13.70 25.08
CA ALA A 159 32.28 12.47 24.48
C ALA A 159 32.07 12.55 22.97
N ALA A 160 31.79 13.73 22.42
CA ALA A 160 31.68 13.96 20.97
C ALA A 160 33.04 14.02 20.28
N SER A 161 34.06 14.58 20.95
CA SER A 161 35.42 14.73 20.43
C SER A 161 36.35 13.54 20.72
N GLY A 162 35.97 12.66 21.65
CA GLY A 162 36.78 11.51 22.05
C GLY A 162 37.83 11.80 23.14
N ASP A 163 37.67 12.89 23.90
CA ASP A 163 38.58 13.25 24.99
C ASP A 163 38.36 12.35 26.23
N LEU A 164 39.02 11.20 26.19
CA LEU A 164 38.97 10.19 27.24
C LEU A 164 39.57 10.67 28.58
N ASP A 165 40.54 11.57 28.58
CA ASP A 165 41.22 12.00 29.80
C ASP A 165 40.33 12.94 30.61
N TYR A 166 39.55 13.78 29.94
CA TYR A 166 38.51 14.57 30.56
C TYR A 166 37.37 13.70 31.12
N LEU A 167 36.91 12.68 30.36
CA LEU A 167 35.86 11.76 30.81
C LEU A 167 36.29 10.91 32.01
N LYS A 168 37.54 10.43 32.05
CA LYS A 168 38.14 9.73 33.20
C LYS A 168 38.24 10.62 34.44
N SER A 169 38.40 11.91 34.26
CA SER A 169 38.46 12.87 35.38
C SER A 169 37.07 13.27 35.90
N ASN A 170 36.00 13.00 35.13
CA ASN A 170 34.62 13.40 35.41
C ASN A 170 33.62 12.22 35.38
N VAL A 171 34.03 11.06 35.93
CA VAL A 171 33.25 9.80 35.91
C VAL A 171 31.83 9.93 36.51
N LYS A 172 31.62 10.88 37.43
CA LYS A 172 30.31 11.08 38.08
C LYS A 172 29.24 11.60 37.13
N ASN A 173 29.64 12.23 36.02
CA ASN A 173 28.75 12.94 35.10
C ASN A 173 28.50 12.16 33.79
N LEU A 174 28.92 10.89 33.71
CA LEU A 174 28.83 10.08 32.48
C LEU A 174 27.40 9.66 32.10
N ASN A 175 26.44 9.77 33.03
CA ASN A 175 25.01 9.55 32.81
C ASN A 175 24.20 10.85 32.78
N ASP A 176 24.85 12.01 32.87
CA ASP A 176 24.15 13.29 32.88
C ASP A 176 23.41 13.50 31.56
N LYS A 177 22.29 14.21 31.63
CA LYS A 177 21.50 14.59 30.46
C LYS A 177 21.60 16.09 30.24
N ASN A 178 21.79 16.50 28.99
CA ASN A 178 21.61 17.90 28.62
C ASN A 178 20.11 18.24 28.48
N GLU A 179 19.81 19.50 28.13
CA GLU A 179 18.43 20.01 27.96
C GLU A 179 17.58 19.24 26.93
N ARG A 180 18.22 18.48 26.03
CA ARG A 180 17.55 17.64 25.01
C ARG A 180 17.50 16.16 25.39
N GLY A 181 17.83 15.84 26.64
CA GLY A 181 17.87 14.46 27.14
C GLY A 181 19.05 13.63 26.65
N TRP A 182 20.06 14.24 26.01
CA TRP A 182 21.21 13.49 25.48
C TRP A 182 22.22 13.20 26.58
N THR A 183 22.69 11.96 26.62
CA THR A 183 23.81 11.52 27.48
C THR A 183 25.14 11.54 26.73
N PRO A 184 26.29 11.55 27.43
CA PRO A 184 27.61 11.37 26.80
C PRO A 184 27.68 10.17 25.85
N LEU A 185 26.98 9.08 26.15
CA LEU A 185 26.90 7.89 25.28
C LEU A 185 26.19 8.18 23.95
N HIS A 186 25.15 9.00 23.93
CA HIS A 186 24.47 9.41 22.69
C HIS A 186 25.39 10.26 21.80
N PHE A 187 26.20 11.13 22.40
CA PHE A 187 27.21 11.90 21.67
C PHE A 187 28.29 10.99 21.09
N ALA A 188 28.89 10.13 21.91
CA ALA A 188 29.92 9.20 21.44
C ALA A 188 29.42 8.28 20.31
N ALA A 189 28.17 7.78 20.43
CA ALA A 189 27.55 6.93 19.43
C ALA A 189 27.21 7.64 18.11
N ARG A 190 26.79 8.91 18.18
CA ARG A 190 26.51 9.72 16.98
C ARG A 190 27.78 10.12 16.24
N PHE A 191 28.82 10.51 16.97
CA PHE A 191 30.06 11.05 16.41
C PHE A 191 31.10 9.98 16.08
N GLY A 192 30.79 8.70 16.29
CA GLY A 192 31.66 7.60 15.86
C GLY A 192 32.86 7.35 16.79
N GLN A 193 32.77 7.75 18.07
CA GLN A 193 33.88 7.68 19.02
C GLN A 193 33.96 6.31 19.71
N LEU A 194 34.51 5.31 19.03
CA LEU A 194 34.51 3.90 19.46
C LEU A 194 35.15 3.70 20.84
N GLU A 195 36.35 4.22 21.07
CA GLU A 195 37.10 4.07 22.33
C GLU A 195 36.37 4.73 23.50
N THR A 196 35.64 5.83 23.21
CA THR A 196 34.78 6.50 24.19
C THR A 196 33.59 5.63 24.55
N VAL A 197 32.94 4.99 23.58
CA VAL A 197 31.82 4.07 23.83
C VAL A 197 32.28 2.86 24.65
N GLU A 198 33.45 2.29 24.37
CA GLU A 198 34.02 1.21 25.17
C GLU A 198 34.29 1.64 26.61
N PHE A 199 34.88 2.82 26.79
CA PHE A 199 35.12 3.39 28.12
C PHE A 199 33.82 3.61 28.89
N LEU A 200 32.80 4.18 28.26
CA LEU A 200 31.49 4.41 28.85
C LEU A 200 30.81 3.09 29.23
N LYS A 201 30.80 2.10 28.32
CA LYS A 201 30.26 0.75 28.57
C LYS A 201 30.95 0.06 29.75
N LYS A 202 32.28 0.17 29.86
CA LYS A 202 33.05 -0.36 30.99
C LYS A 202 32.68 0.28 32.33
N ASN A 203 32.26 1.55 32.32
CA ASN A 203 31.81 2.28 33.50
C ASN A 203 30.31 2.06 33.82
N LYS A 204 29.65 1.08 33.19
CA LYS A 204 28.25 0.68 33.44
C LYS A 204 27.24 1.84 33.29
N VAL A 205 27.46 2.72 32.30
CA VAL A 205 26.46 3.73 31.94
C VAL A 205 25.18 3.07 31.41
N ASN A 206 24.04 3.75 31.53
CA ASN A 206 22.77 3.21 31.06
C ASN A 206 22.73 3.16 29.53
N LEU A 207 22.77 1.96 28.95
CA LEU A 207 22.77 1.75 27.49
C LEU A 207 21.36 1.90 26.88
N SER A 208 20.32 1.69 27.69
CA SER A 208 18.91 1.74 27.26
C SER A 208 18.28 3.13 27.40
N GLU A 209 19.06 4.12 27.82
CA GLU A 209 18.59 5.49 28.00
C GLU A 209 18.19 6.09 26.64
N VAL A 210 17.07 6.80 26.60
CA VAL A 210 16.58 7.50 25.40
C VAL A 210 16.70 9.01 25.54
N ASN A 211 17.04 9.67 24.44
CA ASN A 211 16.98 11.14 24.36
C ASN A 211 15.54 11.64 24.17
N SER A 212 15.33 12.96 24.09
CA SER A 212 14.00 13.54 23.85
C SER A 212 13.36 13.18 22.50
N GLU A 213 14.10 12.54 21.58
CA GLU A 213 13.57 11.98 20.32
C GLU A 213 13.18 10.50 20.47
N GLY A 214 13.28 9.91 21.67
CA GLY A 214 12.97 8.51 21.94
C GLY A 214 14.02 7.52 21.41
N LYS A 215 15.22 8.00 21.06
CA LYS A 215 16.28 7.16 20.48
C LYS A 215 17.33 6.78 21.50
N THR A 216 17.77 5.52 21.49
CA THR A 216 18.93 5.04 22.27
C THR A 216 20.25 5.33 21.56
N ALA A 217 21.36 5.21 22.29
CA ALA A 217 22.69 5.32 21.70
C ALA A 217 22.96 4.28 20.59
N HIS A 218 22.46 3.04 20.73
CA HIS A 218 22.53 2.02 19.67
C HIS A 218 21.80 2.47 18.40
N GLN A 219 20.57 2.98 18.54
CA GLN A 219 19.77 3.46 17.41
C GLN A 219 20.42 4.68 16.74
N LEU A 220 21.06 5.57 17.49
CA LEU A 220 21.84 6.67 16.92
C LEU A 220 23.07 6.16 16.17
N ALA A 221 23.82 5.20 16.71
CA ALA A 221 24.96 4.63 16.00
C ALA A 221 24.54 4.03 14.64
N THR A 222 23.42 3.28 14.62
CA THR A 222 22.84 2.72 13.39
C THR A 222 22.38 3.81 12.42
N LEU A 223 21.66 4.83 12.91
CA LEU A 223 21.15 5.93 12.08
C LEU A 223 22.27 6.73 11.40
N TRP A 224 23.40 6.89 12.10
CA TRP A 224 24.54 7.67 11.62
C TRP A 224 25.64 6.82 10.96
N GLY A 225 25.38 5.53 10.70
CA GLY A 225 26.28 4.64 9.96
C GLY A 225 27.49 4.12 10.75
N ASN A 226 27.50 4.25 12.07
CA ASN A 226 28.58 3.79 12.94
C ASN A 226 28.37 2.31 13.32
N GLU A 227 28.54 1.41 12.35
CA GLU A 227 28.19 -0.02 12.48
C GLU A 227 28.92 -0.76 13.60
N GLU A 228 30.21 -0.48 13.83
CA GLU A 228 31.00 -1.13 14.88
C GLU A 228 30.50 -0.76 16.28
N ILE A 229 30.14 0.52 16.47
CA ILE A 229 29.54 1.02 17.71
C ILE A 229 28.15 0.44 17.89
N ALA A 230 27.35 0.34 16.83
CA ALA A 230 26.03 -0.27 16.89
C ALA A 230 26.12 -1.73 17.36
N LYS A 231 27.03 -2.53 16.79
CA LYS A 231 27.29 -3.91 17.25
C LYS A 231 27.73 -3.96 18.71
N LEU A 232 28.61 -3.06 19.12
CA LEU A 232 29.11 -3.00 20.49
C LEU A 232 28.01 -2.64 21.51
N LEU A 233 26.99 -1.90 21.09
CA LEU A 233 25.85 -1.49 21.91
C LEU A 233 24.61 -2.39 21.77
N GLN A 234 24.69 -3.46 20.99
CA GLN A 234 23.61 -4.43 20.83
C GLN A 234 23.52 -5.33 22.07
N GLU A 235 22.40 -5.31 22.80
CA GLU A 235 22.15 -6.25 23.90
C GLU A 235 21.74 -7.62 23.32
N GLU A 236 22.40 -8.69 23.78
CA GLU A 236 22.00 -10.07 23.45
C GLU A 236 20.63 -10.36 24.07
N SER A 237 19.57 -10.37 23.25
CA SER A 237 18.27 -10.96 23.60
C SER A 237 17.84 -11.97 22.53
N ALA A 238 17.32 -13.10 23.02
CA ALA A 238 16.90 -14.27 22.25
C ALA A 238 15.77 -13.96 21.24
N PRO A 239 15.59 -14.79 20.20
CA PRO A 239 14.69 -14.47 19.09
C PRO A 239 13.22 -14.71 19.47
N THR A 240 12.53 -13.65 19.85
CA THR A 240 11.07 -13.54 19.73
C THR A 240 10.76 -12.30 18.91
N ALA A 241 10.89 -12.42 17.58
CA ALA A 241 10.38 -11.41 16.67
C ALA A 241 8.89 -11.69 16.44
N ASN A 242 8.06 -10.85 17.04
CA ASN A 242 6.73 -10.54 16.54
C ASN A 242 6.85 -10.28 15.02
N PRO A 243 6.17 -11.04 14.14
CA PRO A 243 6.33 -10.92 12.68
C PRO A 243 5.84 -9.57 12.12
N PHE A 244 5.28 -8.70 12.96
CA PHE A 244 4.85 -7.36 12.61
C PHE A 244 5.68 -6.30 13.33
N SER A 245 6.31 -5.41 12.56
CA SER A 245 7.08 -4.29 13.11
C SER A 245 6.17 -3.33 13.89
N ASN A 246 6.59 -2.90 15.09
CA ASN A 246 5.87 -2.00 16.00
C ASN A 246 5.47 -0.62 15.43
N ASN A 247 5.88 -0.27 14.21
CA ASN A 247 5.56 1.01 13.60
C ASN A 247 4.10 1.17 13.16
N HIS A 248 3.28 0.11 13.19
CA HIS A 248 1.88 0.17 12.72
C HIS A 248 0.84 -0.49 13.62
N THR A 249 1.19 -0.98 14.81
CA THR A 249 0.18 -1.58 15.70
C THR A 249 -0.75 -0.49 16.21
N ALA A 250 -2.00 -0.51 15.75
CA ALA A 250 -3.06 0.35 16.23
C ALA A 250 -3.28 0.15 17.74
N VAL A 251 -3.82 1.17 18.41
CA VAL A 251 -4.25 1.01 19.81
C VAL A 251 -5.33 -0.08 19.86
N PHE A 252 -5.27 -0.95 20.87
CA PHE A 252 -6.09 -2.17 21.03
C PHE A 252 -5.71 -3.35 20.12
N ALA A 253 -4.67 -3.23 19.29
CA ALA A 253 -4.13 -4.33 18.49
C ALA A 253 -2.80 -4.84 19.06
N GLY A 254 -2.39 -6.05 18.64
CA GLY A 254 -1.12 -6.64 19.06
C GLY A 254 -1.15 -7.31 20.44
N SER A 255 -2.25 -8.00 20.77
CA SER A 255 -2.32 -8.84 21.97
C SER A 255 -1.18 -9.87 21.95
N PRO A 256 -0.46 -10.07 23.07
CA PRO A 256 0.62 -11.04 23.16
C PRO A 256 0.10 -12.47 23.37
N LEU A 257 -1.21 -12.63 23.58
CA LEU A 257 -1.84 -13.91 23.90
C LEU A 257 -2.06 -14.73 22.64
N ASN A 258 -1.63 -15.99 22.67
CA ASN A 258 -2.14 -16.99 21.74
C ASN A 258 -3.60 -17.30 22.15
N ARG A 259 -4.56 -17.14 21.23
CA ARG A 259 -6.00 -17.25 21.54
C ARG A 259 -6.46 -18.67 21.84
N TYR A 260 -5.66 -19.68 21.46
CA TYR A 260 -5.94 -21.11 21.70
C TYR A 260 -7.38 -21.49 21.25
N GLY A 261 -7.81 -21.00 20.08
CA GLY A 261 -9.19 -21.13 19.58
C GLY A 261 -9.67 -22.59 19.53
N TRP A 262 -8.82 -23.48 19.04
CA TRP A 262 -9.09 -24.92 18.94
C TRP A 262 -9.41 -25.59 20.28
N ALA A 263 -8.87 -25.08 21.39
CA ALA A 263 -9.03 -25.68 22.71
C ALA A 263 -10.22 -25.11 23.50
N ARG A 264 -10.98 -24.16 22.93
CA ARG A 264 -12.12 -23.51 23.60
C ARG A 264 -13.32 -24.43 23.82
N THR A 265 -13.37 -25.57 23.12
CA THR A 265 -14.42 -26.59 23.32
C THR A 265 -14.04 -27.62 24.38
N ASP A 266 -12.76 -27.73 24.75
CA ASP A 266 -12.26 -28.68 25.73
C ASP A 266 -12.51 -28.19 27.16
N GLN A 267 -13.58 -28.70 27.76
CA GLN A 267 -14.00 -28.33 29.11
C GLN A 267 -13.02 -28.78 30.19
N GLU A 268 -12.30 -29.89 29.97
CA GLU A 268 -11.34 -30.39 30.96
C GLU A 268 -10.11 -29.49 30.98
N PHE A 269 -9.59 -29.15 29.80
CA PHE A 269 -8.48 -28.22 29.64
C PHE A 269 -8.80 -26.84 30.22
N LEU A 270 -9.95 -26.26 29.84
CA LEU A 270 -10.38 -24.96 30.35
C LEU A 270 -10.59 -24.98 31.87
N SER A 271 -11.15 -26.06 32.44
CA SER A 271 -11.33 -26.18 33.88
C SER A 271 -10.00 -26.24 34.64
N LYS A 272 -8.96 -26.90 34.09
CA LYS A 272 -7.63 -26.95 34.69
C LYS A 272 -6.97 -25.57 34.67
N LEU A 273 -7.03 -24.89 33.52
CA LEU A 273 -6.51 -23.54 33.37
C LEU A 273 -7.22 -22.55 34.30
N ALA A 274 -8.56 -22.56 34.33
CA ALA A 274 -9.35 -21.67 35.18
C ALA A 274 -9.11 -21.86 36.69
N LYS A 275 -8.44 -22.92 37.12
CA LYS A 275 -8.07 -23.15 38.53
C LYS A 275 -6.56 -23.13 38.75
N SER A 276 -5.79 -22.79 37.72
CA SER A 276 -4.34 -22.75 37.79
C SER A 276 -3.89 -21.53 38.62
N PRO A 277 -2.91 -21.68 39.53
CA PRO A 277 -2.33 -20.55 40.25
C PRO A 277 -1.56 -19.60 39.32
N LYS A 278 -1.26 -20.02 38.08
CA LYS A 278 -0.66 -19.15 37.05
C LYS A 278 -1.69 -18.28 36.34
N SER A 279 -2.98 -18.57 36.47
CA SER A 279 -4.01 -17.84 35.72
C SER A 279 -4.21 -16.41 36.21
N LYS A 280 -4.40 -15.52 35.25
CA LYS A 280 -4.58 -14.08 35.44
C LYS A 280 -5.97 -13.66 34.99
N TYR A 281 -6.66 -12.92 35.84
CA TYR A 281 -8.03 -12.47 35.57
C TYR A 281 -8.06 -10.96 35.38
N VAL A 282 -8.52 -10.55 34.21
CA VAL A 282 -8.97 -9.20 33.92
C VAL A 282 -10.40 -9.06 34.44
N VAL A 283 -10.56 -8.37 35.56
CA VAL A 283 -11.87 -8.20 36.20
C VAL A 283 -12.51 -6.88 35.78
N LEU A 284 -13.79 -6.93 35.43
CA LEU A 284 -14.58 -5.75 35.08
C LEU A 284 -15.84 -5.66 35.96
N SER A 285 -16.27 -4.45 36.27
CA SER A 285 -17.57 -4.17 36.90
C SER A 285 -18.23 -3.00 36.17
N GLY A 286 -19.39 -3.22 35.55
CA GLY A 286 -20.08 -2.20 34.76
C GLY A 286 -19.22 -1.59 33.66
N GLN A 287 -18.44 -2.43 32.94
CA GLN A 287 -17.46 -2.01 31.92
C GLN A 287 -16.27 -1.17 32.43
N GLN A 288 -16.09 -1.08 33.74
CA GLN A 288 -14.92 -0.48 34.36
C GLN A 288 -13.92 -1.58 34.72
N ALA A 289 -12.66 -1.44 34.31
CA ALA A 289 -11.62 -2.40 34.65
C ALA A 289 -10.96 -2.03 35.99
N LEU A 290 -10.35 -3.01 36.65
CA LEU A 290 -9.61 -2.80 37.88
C LEU A 290 -8.18 -2.30 37.57
N TYR A 291 -7.80 -1.17 38.18
CA TYR A 291 -6.49 -0.56 38.03
C TYR A 291 -5.75 -0.49 39.36
N ASP A 292 -4.42 -0.48 39.28
CA ASP A 292 -3.55 -0.18 40.41
C ASP A 292 -3.23 1.33 40.51
N GLN A 293 -2.42 1.71 41.50
CA GLN A 293 -2.00 3.10 41.74
C GLN A 293 -1.11 3.67 40.63
N SER A 294 -0.45 2.82 39.83
CA SER A 294 0.40 3.24 38.72
C SER A 294 -0.41 3.60 37.47
N GLY A 295 -1.69 3.22 37.42
CA GLY A 295 -2.57 3.44 36.28
C GLY A 295 -2.56 2.30 35.26
N SER A 296 -1.86 1.20 35.54
CA SER A 296 -1.90 -0.04 34.76
C SER A 296 -3.06 -0.94 35.19
N ILE A 297 -3.46 -1.83 34.29
CA ILE A 297 -4.50 -2.82 34.56
C ILE A 297 -4.00 -3.81 35.61
N HIS A 298 -4.83 -4.09 36.61
CA HIS A 298 -4.50 -5.05 37.64
C HIS A 298 -5.03 -6.44 37.29
N TYR A 299 -4.13 -7.38 37.04
CA TYR A 299 -4.48 -8.79 36.86
C TYR A 299 -4.64 -9.47 38.21
N VAL A 300 -5.80 -10.07 38.44
CA VAL A 300 -6.12 -10.77 39.69
C VAL A 300 -5.69 -12.23 39.60
N ASP A 301 -5.27 -12.83 40.71
CA ASP A 301 -4.94 -14.25 40.81
C ASP A 301 -6.17 -15.11 41.17
N TYR A 302 -6.14 -16.39 40.79
CA TYR A 302 -7.26 -17.33 41.02
C TYR A 302 -7.73 -17.35 42.48
N GLU A 303 -6.84 -17.34 43.47
CA GLU A 303 -7.21 -17.43 44.89
C GLU A 303 -8.14 -16.30 45.34
N LYS A 304 -8.07 -15.14 44.68
CA LYS A 304 -8.90 -13.97 44.99
C LYS A 304 -10.27 -14.03 44.33
N VAL A 305 -10.44 -14.81 43.27
CA VAL A 305 -11.70 -14.95 42.52
C VAL A 305 -12.28 -16.36 42.56
N ALA A 306 -11.65 -17.29 43.27
CA ALA A 306 -12.05 -18.70 43.36
C ALA A 306 -13.51 -18.88 43.78
N SER A 307 -14.00 -18.04 44.71
CA SER A 307 -15.39 -18.04 45.17
C SER A 307 -16.43 -17.88 44.05
N ILE A 308 -16.05 -17.24 42.95
CA ILE A 308 -16.87 -16.99 41.75
C ILE A 308 -16.50 -17.98 40.63
N VAL A 309 -15.21 -18.16 40.35
CA VAL A 309 -14.72 -19.03 39.27
C VAL A 309 -15.14 -20.49 39.47
N ASP A 310 -15.12 -20.99 40.71
CA ASP A 310 -15.52 -22.37 41.04
C ASP A 310 -17.02 -22.61 40.84
N LYS A 311 -17.83 -21.55 40.73
CA LYS A 311 -19.26 -21.68 40.38
C LYS A 311 -19.47 -21.91 38.89
N VAL A 312 -18.50 -21.56 38.05
CA VAL A 312 -18.50 -21.78 36.59
C VAL A 312 -17.85 -23.12 36.27
N TYR A 313 -16.66 -23.37 36.81
CA TYR A 313 -15.95 -24.64 36.67
C TYR A 313 -15.93 -25.38 38.01
N THR A 314 -16.87 -26.31 38.19
CA THR A 314 -16.98 -27.10 39.43
C THR A 314 -16.01 -28.28 39.41
N ASN A 315 -15.99 -29.09 40.47
CA ASN A 315 -15.22 -30.35 40.47
C ASN A 315 -15.79 -31.38 39.50
N ASP A 316 -17.08 -31.24 39.14
CA ASP A 316 -17.78 -32.09 38.19
C ASP A 316 -17.74 -31.53 36.74
N GLY A 317 -16.93 -30.49 36.50
CA GLY A 317 -16.78 -29.82 35.20
C GLY A 317 -17.58 -28.52 35.07
N PHE A 318 -17.78 -28.07 33.83
CA PHE A 318 -18.47 -26.82 33.51
C PHE A 318 -19.95 -26.83 33.95
N ASN A 319 -20.33 -25.87 34.77
CA ASN A 319 -21.67 -25.70 35.29
C ASN A 319 -22.56 -24.98 34.28
N LYS A 320 -23.19 -25.77 33.40
CA LYS A 320 -24.10 -25.27 32.35
C LYS A 320 -25.33 -24.50 32.88
N ASN A 321 -25.69 -24.69 34.15
CA ASN A 321 -26.86 -24.04 34.75
C ASN A 321 -26.55 -22.65 35.30
N ASN A 322 -25.27 -22.27 35.32
CA ASN A 322 -24.85 -20.94 35.76
C ASN A 322 -24.61 -20.04 34.54
N SER A 323 -25.67 -19.34 34.13
CA SER A 323 -25.62 -18.36 33.04
C SER A 323 -25.40 -16.92 33.52
N GLU A 324 -25.29 -16.70 34.84
CA GLU A 324 -25.20 -15.35 35.42
C GLU A 324 -23.77 -14.83 35.50
N ILE A 325 -22.79 -15.72 35.69
CA ILE A 325 -21.38 -15.38 35.75
C ILE A 325 -20.77 -15.47 34.36
N ILE A 326 -20.25 -14.35 33.86
CA ILE A 326 -19.54 -14.29 32.59
C ILE A 326 -18.05 -14.47 32.88
N LEU A 327 -17.52 -15.63 32.48
CA LEU A 327 -16.10 -15.96 32.55
C LEU A 327 -15.64 -16.39 31.15
N VAL A 328 -14.74 -15.62 30.56
CA VAL A 328 -14.29 -15.81 29.17
C VAL A 328 -12.80 -16.07 29.14
N PHE A 329 -12.39 -17.14 28.47
CA PHE A 329 -10.98 -17.43 28.21
C PHE A 329 -10.45 -16.50 27.10
N LEU A 330 -9.39 -15.76 27.38
CA LEU A 330 -8.81 -14.79 26.43
C LEU A 330 -7.69 -15.40 25.59
N GLY A 331 -6.90 -16.28 26.21
CA GLY A 331 -5.76 -16.93 25.59
C GLY A 331 -4.66 -17.27 26.61
N ILE A 332 -3.53 -17.74 26.11
CA ILE A 332 -2.34 -18.07 26.91
C ILE A 332 -1.17 -17.21 26.43
N ASP A 333 -0.49 -16.57 27.39
CA ASP A 333 0.85 -16.05 27.15
C ASP A 333 1.85 -17.21 27.20
N GLU A 334 2.47 -17.47 26.05
CA GLU A 334 3.40 -18.58 25.87
C GLU A 334 4.86 -18.25 26.23
N SER A 335 5.13 -17.02 26.70
CA SER A 335 6.48 -16.56 27.05
C SER A 335 7.13 -17.34 28.20
N GLN A 336 6.31 -17.93 29.09
CA GLN A 336 6.75 -18.69 30.27
C GLN A 336 6.38 -20.20 30.21
N GLY A 337 5.86 -20.68 29.09
CA GLY A 337 5.42 -22.08 28.90
C GLY A 337 4.28 -22.20 27.88
N LYS A 338 4.05 -23.38 27.31
CA LYS A 338 2.97 -23.62 26.32
C LYS A 338 1.85 -24.45 26.93
N GLY A 339 0.63 -24.32 26.40
CA GLY A 339 -0.54 -25.07 26.86
C GLY A 339 -0.81 -24.85 28.34
N GLU A 340 -0.96 -25.94 29.10
CA GLU A 340 -1.20 -25.90 30.55
C GLU A 340 -0.05 -25.28 31.36
N ASP A 341 1.17 -25.25 30.82
CA ASP A 341 2.33 -24.67 31.49
C ASP A 341 2.43 -23.15 31.34
N GLY A 342 1.70 -22.57 30.37
CA GLY A 342 1.67 -21.14 30.10
C GLY A 342 0.82 -20.34 31.09
N VAL A 343 0.80 -19.01 30.91
CA VAL A 343 0.00 -18.11 31.75
C VAL A 343 -1.33 -17.85 31.05
N ALA A 344 -2.40 -18.49 31.52
CA ALA A 344 -3.73 -18.32 30.95
C ALA A 344 -4.42 -17.05 31.46
N PHE A 345 -4.93 -16.25 30.53
CA PHE A 345 -5.66 -15.01 30.80
C PHE A 345 -7.17 -15.21 30.62
N TRP A 346 -7.93 -14.63 31.55
CA TRP A 346 -9.38 -14.72 31.61
C TRP A 346 -10.00 -13.34 31.79
N ALA A 347 -11.18 -13.11 31.22
CA ALA A 347 -12.03 -11.97 31.53
C ALA A 347 -13.17 -12.43 32.45
N LEU A 348 -13.36 -11.71 33.57
CA LEU A 348 -14.38 -12.03 34.57
C LEU A 348 -15.26 -10.80 34.84
N ASP A 349 -16.56 -10.95 34.62
CA ASP A 349 -17.55 -9.92 34.96
C ASP A 349 -17.95 -10.02 36.44
N LEU A 350 -17.68 -8.96 37.19
CA LEU A 350 -18.07 -8.79 38.59
C LEU A 350 -19.28 -7.87 38.77
N THR A 351 -19.91 -7.41 37.68
CA THR A 351 -21.09 -6.54 37.76
C THR A 351 -22.17 -7.16 38.65
N PRO A 352 -22.56 -6.53 39.77
CA PRO A 352 -23.56 -7.08 40.68
C PRO A 352 -24.91 -7.32 40.00
N LYS A 353 -25.31 -8.59 39.90
CA LYS A 353 -26.59 -9.01 39.31
C LYS A 353 -26.98 -10.42 39.77
N GLY A 354 -28.26 -10.73 39.66
CA GLY A 354 -28.79 -12.09 39.82
C GLY A 354 -28.61 -12.68 41.23
N LEU A 355 -28.48 -14.01 41.29
CA LEU A 355 -28.33 -14.82 42.50
C LEU A 355 -27.05 -14.51 43.27
N PHE A 356 -26.00 -14.02 42.60
CA PHE A 356 -24.69 -13.77 43.20
C PHE A 356 -24.42 -12.28 43.52
N GLU A 357 -25.42 -11.41 43.39
CA GLU A 357 -25.27 -9.95 43.56
C GLU A 357 -24.53 -9.57 44.85
N ASN A 358 -24.91 -10.15 46.00
CA ASN A 358 -24.29 -9.85 47.29
C ASN A 358 -22.82 -10.31 47.38
N GLU A 359 -22.49 -11.45 46.78
CA GLU A 359 -21.11 -11.98 46.76
C GLU A 359 -20.22 -11.11 45.85
N LEU A 360 -20.74 -10.72 44.68
CA LEU A 360 -20.04 -9.82 43.75
C LEU A 360 -19.81 -8.43 44.35
N GLN A 361 -20.82 -7.85 45.00
CA GLN A 361 -20.66 -6.56 45.71
C GLN A 361 -19.63 -6.64 46.83
N LYS A 362 -19.60 -7.75 47.56
CA LYS A 362 -18.61 -7.96 48.61
C LYS A 362 -17.20 -8.02 48.01
N LEU A 363 -17.01 -8.75 46.92
CA LEU A 363 -15.71 -8.89 46.26
C LEU A 363 -15.22 -7.57 45.66
N ILE A 364 -16.11 -6.77 45.04
CA ILE A 364 -15.77 -5.41 44.57
C ILE A 364 -15.30 -4.55 45.74
N LYS A 365 -16.02 -4.54 46.86
CA LYS A 365 -15.64 -3.77 48.06
C LYS A 365 -14.30 -4.25 48.63
N GLU A 366 -13.99 -5.54 48.56
CA GLU A 366 -12.68 -6.06 49.00
C GLU A 366 -11.55 -5.51 48.12
N PHE A 367 -11.72 -5.46 46.79
CA PHE A 367 -10.72 -4.84 45.90
C PHE A 367 -10.58 -3.33 46.13
N GLU A 368 -11.69 -2.61 46.27
CA GLU A 368 -11.71 -1.16 46.50
C GLU A 368 -11.24 -0.75 47.91
N SER A 369 -11.35 -1.65 48.90
CA SER A 369 -10.81 -1.41 50.25
C SER A 369 -9.28 -1.36 50.30
N GLY A 370 -8.64 -1.88 49.24
CA GLY A 370 -7.20 -1.83 49.05
C GLY A 370 -6.74 -0.57 48.31
N THR A 371 -5.68 -0.73 47.52
CA THR A 371 -5.09 0.32 46.69
C THR A 371 -5.61 0.30 45.25
N LEU A 372 -6.64 -0.50 44.96
CA LEU A 372 -7.16 -0.74 43.63
C LEU A 372 -8.48 0.02 43.44
N ALA A 373 -8.78 0.36 42.20
CA ALA A 373 -10.03 1.04 41.87
C ALA A 373 -10.58 0.58 40.52
N PHE A 374 -11.89 0.37 40.46
CA PHE A 374 -12.59 0.20 39.19
C PHE A 374 -12.71 1.56 38.50
N CYS A 375 -12.12 1.68 37.31
CA CYS A 375 -12.09 2.91 36.53
C CYS A 375 -12.60 2.67 35.11
N SER A 376 -13.14 3.73 34.50
CA SER A 376 -13.50 3.71 33.08
C SER A 376 -12.31 3.29 32.21
N THR A 377 -12.55 2.32 31.33
CA THR A 377 -11.54 1.76 30.41
C THR A 377 -11.09 2.81 29.39
N LEU A 378 -12.00 3.60 28.84
CA LEU A 378 -11.69 4.79 28.04
C LEU A 378 -11.71 6.05 28.93
N PRO A 379 -10.76 7.00 28.82
CA PRO A 379 -9.68 7.15 27.83
C PRO A 379 -8.36 6.44 28.19
N ARG A 380 -8.28 5.79 29.36
CA ARG A 380 -7.02 5.24 29.90
C ARG A 380 -6.38 4.21 28.99
N ALA A 381 -7.18 3.40 28.31
CA ALA A 381 -6.70 2.39 27.39
C ALA A 381 -5.90 2.96 26.18
N PHE A 382 -5.97 4.27 25.91
CA PHE A 382 -5.12 4.93 24.90
C PHE A 382 -3.73 5.32 25.39
N THR A 383 -3.53 5.36 26.71
CA THR A 383 -2.26 5.79 27.32
C THR A 383 -1.45 4.63 27.90
N MET A 384 -1.97 3.40 27.84
CA MET A 384 -1.31 2.19 28.35
C MET A 384 -0.39 1.58 27.28
N GLU A 385 0.39 0.59 27.69
CA GLU A 385 1.17 -0.22 26.76
C GLU A 385 0.22 -0.97 25.80
N LYS A 386 0.61 -1.08 24.52
CA LYS A 386 -0.31 -1.54 23.46
C LYS A 386 -0.81 -2.97 23.69
N SER A 387 0.06 -3.84 24.22
CA SER A 387 -0.28 -5.23 24.51
C SER A 387 -1.29 -5.33 25.68
N GLU A 388 -1.13 -4.51 26.73
CA GLU A 388 -2.10 -4.40 27.83
C GLU A 388 -3.45 -3.84 27.34
N SER A 389 -3.41 -2.79 26.52
CA SER A 389 -4.60 -2.20 25.91
C SER A 389 -5.34 -3.21 25.02
N ALA A 390 -4.62 -4.07 24.29
CA ALA A 390 -5.22 -5.11 23.45
C ALA A 390 -5.89 -6.21 24.29
N ILE A 391 -5.26 -6.67 25.38
CA ILE A 391 -5.87 -7.63 26.31
C ILE A 391 -7.13 -7.03 26.95
N LEU A 392 -7.04 -5.78 27.42
CA LEU A 392 -8.18 -5.09 28.01
C LEU A 392 -9.33 -4.89 27.02
N ALA A 393 -9.02 -4.50 25.78
CA ALA A 393 -10.04 -4.33 24.75
C ALA A 393 -10.76 -5.64 24.43
N GLN A 394 -10.03 -6.75 24.31
CA GLN A 394 -10.62 -8.08 24.13
C GLN A 394 -11.51 -8.45 25.32
N ALA A 395 -11.03 -8.29 26.56
CA ALA A 395 -11.78 -8.60 27.76
C ALA A 395 -13.08 -7.80 27.87
N ALA A 396 -12.99 -6.47 27.70
CA ALA A 396 -14.13 -5.56 27.79
C ALA A 396 -15.16 -5.82 26.69
N ALA A 397 -14.72 -6.11 25.45
CA ALA A 397 -15.61 -6.44 24.34
C ALA A 397 -16.33 -7.78 24.57
N MET A 398 -15.63 -8.81 25.04
CA MET A 398 -16.22 -10.13 25.27
C MET A 398 -17.21 -10.14 26.43
N ILE A 399 -16.92 -9.44 27.53
CA ILE A 399 -17.85 -9.31 28.65
C ILE A 399 -19.11 -8.57 28.21
N ASP A 400 -18.94 -7.43 27.55
CA ASP A 400 -20.05 -6.61 27.07
C ASP A 400 -20.92 -7.35 26.05
N TRP A 401 -20.31 -8.09 25.13
CA TRP A 401 -21.04 -8.93 24.18
C TRP A 401 -21.87 -9.98 24.92
N ASN A 402 -21.28 -10.74 25.85
CA ASN A 402 -22.01 -11.76 26.61
C ASN A 402 -23.12 -11.15 27.49
N ALA A 403 -22.90 -9.96 28.05
CA ALA A 403 -23.87 -9.27 28.87
C ALA A 403 -25.08 -8.75 28.06
N ARG A 404 -24.84 -8.24 26.84
CA ARG A 404 -25.89 -7.68 25.97
C ARG A 404 -26.55 -8.72 25.07
N ASN A 405 -25.87 -9.82 24.76
CA ASN A 405 -26.31 -10.85 23.81
C ASN A 405 -26.57 -12.20 24.51
N MET A 406 -27.23 -12.17 25.68
CA MET A 406 -27.67 -13.38 26.40
C MET A 406 -28.72 -14.21 25.64
N PHE A 407 -29.22 -13.69 24.52
CA PHE A 407 -30.13 -14.36 23.61
C PHE A 407 -29.46 -14.49 22.24
N CYS A 408 -29.72 -15.60 21.56
CA CYS A 408 -29.16 -15.89 20.25
C CYS A 408 -29.47 -14.76 19.24
N SER A 409 -28.41 -14.14 18.72
CA SER A 409 -28.48 -13.16 17.62
C SER A 409 -28.56 -13.80 16.23
N ALA A 410 -28.59 -15.15 16.14
CA ALA A 410 -28.50 -15.89 14.88
C ALA A 410 -29.72 -15.67 13.97
N CYS A 411 -29.62 -14.58 13.23
CA CYS A 411 -29.18 -14.72 11.85
C CYS A 411 -27.62 -14.65 11.84
N ASP A 412 -26.89 -15.77 11.78
CA ASP A 412 -25.41 -15.81 11.94
C ASP A 412 -24.65 -15.52 10.63
N ALA A 413 -23.66 -14.62 10.63
CA ALA A 413 -22.83 -14.36 9.44
C ALA A 413 -21.73 -15.43 9.24
N VAL A 414 -21.72 -16.09 8.08
CA VAL A 414 -20.73 -17.10 7.66
C VAL A 414 -19.94 -16.51 6.51
N VAL A 415 -18.61 -16.52 6.55
CA VAL A 415 -17.81 -16.11 5.39
C VAL A 415 -17.58 -17.33 4.49
N ILE A 416 -17.69 -17.14 3.17
CA ILE A 416 -17.33 -18.15 2.17
C ILE A 416 -16.48 -17.51 1.09
N THR A 417 -15.33 -18.11 0.79
CA THR A 417 -14.25 -17.44 0.07
C THR A 417 -13.79 -18.25 -1.13
N CYS A 418 -13.80 -17.60 -2.30
CA CYS A 418 -13.08 -18.09 -3.47
C CYS A 418 -11.65 -17.55 -3.41
N ILE A 419 -10.69 -18.46 -3.13
CA ILE A 419 -9.28 -18.10 -3.02
C ILE A 419 -8.62 -18.29 -4.39
N ILE A 420 -8.02 -17.23 -4.90
CA ILE A 420 -7.40 -17.15 -6.22
C ILE A 420 -5.90 -17.35 -6.08
N HIS A 421 -5.32 -18.23 -6.90
CA HIS A 421 -3.89 -18.50 -6.92
C HIS A 421 -3.10 -17.24 -7.34
N PRO A 422 -1.86 -17.01 -6.85
CA PRO A 422 -1.08 -15.78 -7.13
C PRO A 422 -0.89 -15.41 -8.62
N ASN A 423 -1.00 -16.39 -9.52
CA ASN A 423 -0.88 -16.21 -10.98
C ASN A 423 -2.23 -15.95 -11.68
N GLY A 424 -3.35 -15.96 -10.95
CA GLY A 424 -4.70 -15.71 -11.46
C GLY A 424 -5.36 -16.84 -12.28
N ASP A 425 -4.73 -18.00 -12.44
CA ASP A 425 -5.21 -19.06 -13.35
C ASP A 425 -6.03 -20.17 -12.68
N LYS A 426 -5.95 -20.27 -11.35
CA LYS A 426 -6.55 -21.32 -10.53
C LYS A 426 -7.28 -20.76 -9.32
N ILE A 427 -8.19 -21.55 -8.79
CA ILE A 427 -8.86 -21.31 -7.50
C ILE A 427 -8.68 -22.51 -6.57
N LEU A 428 -8.67 -22.25 -5.26
CA LEU A 428 -8.66 -23.30 -4.25
C LEU A 428 -10.08 -23.74 -3.95
N LEU A 429 -10.32 -25.05 -3.97
CA LEU A 429 -11.57 -25.63 -3.46
C LEU A 429 -11.25 -26.80 -2.51
N GLY A 430 -12.06 -26.92 -1.46
CA GLY A 430 -11.99 -27.95 -0.44
C GLY A 430 -13.18 -28.91 -0.48
N ARG A 431 -13.06 -30.06 0.17
CA ARG A 431 -14.18 -30.96 0.44
C ARG A 431 -14.08 -31.64 1.79
N GLN A 432 -15.24 -31.87 2.40
CA GLN A 432 -15.37 -32.65 3.63
C GLN A 432 -15.63 -34.15 3.34
N LYS A 433 -15.27 -35.01 4.29
CA LYS A 433 -15.42 -36.48 4.20
C LYS A 433 -16.87 -36.94 4.06
N ARG A 434 -17.81 -36.20 4.67
CA ARG A 434 -19.26 -36.50 4.67
C ARG A 434 -19.93 -36.20 3.32
N TRP A 435 -19.33 -35.37 2.48
CA TRP A 435 -19.94 -34.90 1.24
C TRP A 435 -19.96 -35.98 0.15
N PRO A 436 -20.87 -35.88 -0.84
CA PRO A 436 -20.86 -36.75 -2.02
C PRO A 436 -19.46 -36.82 -2.64
N LYS A 437 -19.07 -38.03 -3.06
CA LYS A 437 -17.77 -38.24 -3.71
C LYS A 437 -17.64 -37.28 -4.90
N LYS A 438 -16.47 -36.65 -5.02
CA LYS A 438 -16.12 -35.65 -6.05
C LYS A 438 -16.72 -34.25 -5.90
N MET A 439 -17.52 -33.96 -4.87
CA MET A 439 -18.04 -32.62 -4.64
C MET A 439 -17.00 -31.73 -3.92
N TYR A 440 -16.67 -30.58 -4.50
CA TYR A 440 -15.76 -29.57 -3.93
C TYR A 440 -16.45 -28.21 -3.87
N SER A 441 -16.10 -27.39 -2.89
CA SER A 441 -16.68 -26.06 -2.64
C SER A 441 -15.59 -25.05 -2.24
N CYS A 442 -15.94 -23.77 -2.29
CA CYS A 442 -15.19 -22.69 -1.65
C CYS A 442 -15.03 -22.96 -0.14
N ILE A 443 -13.93 -22.45 0.42
CA ILE A 443 -13.61 -22.53 1.86
C ILE A 443 -14.55 -21.61 2.62
N ALA A 444 -15.09 -22.05 3.75
CA ALA A 444 -16.11 -21.30 4.47
C ALA A 444 -16.06 -21.57 5.95
N GLY A 445 -16.23 -20.53 6.75
CA GLY A 445 -16.27 -20.67 8.20
C GLY A 445 -16.98 -19.52 8.90
N PHE A 446 -17.11 -19.65 10.21
CA PHE A 446 -17.89 -18.74 11.03
C PHE A 446 -17.07 -17.50 11.37
N LEU A 447 -17.73 -16.34 11.35
CA LEU A 447 -17.15 -15.11 11.90
C LEU A 447 -17.07 -15.25 13.43
N GLU A 448 -15.88 -15.11 14.02
CA GLU A 448 -15.75 -15.09 15.48
C GLU A 448 -16.13 -13.73 16.09
N ALA A 449 -16.43 -13.72 17.38
CA ALA A 449 -16.75 -12.49 18.10
C ALA A 449 -15.53 -11.55 18.16
N ALA A 450 -15.76 -10.28 17.82
CA ALA A 450 -14.73 -9.25 17.68
C ALA A 450 -13.65 -9.56 16.61
N GLU A 451 -14.00 -10.38 15.62
CA GLU A 451 -13.19 -10.62 14.42
C GLU A 451 -13.74 -9.78 13.26
N SER A 452 -12.86 -9.18 12.45
CA SER A 452 -13.27 -8.56 11.18
C SER A 452 -13.54 -9.64 10.11
N LEU A 453 -14.35 -9.32 9.10
CA LEU A 453 -14.64 -10.25 8.00
C LEU A 453 -13.36 -10.69 7.29
N GLU A 454 -12.41 -9.77 7.11
CA GLU A 454 -11.13 -10.03 6.47
C GLU A 454 -10.19 -10.87 7.35
N GLU A 455 -10.25 -10.74 8.68
CA GLU A 455 -9.51 -11.61 9.59
C GLU A 455 -10.10 -13.02 9.59
N ALA A 456 -11.42 -13.17 9.63
CA ALA A 456 -12.09 -14.47 9.53
C ALA A 456 -11.69 -15.20 8.25
N ILE A 457 -11.68 -14.50 7.11
CA ILE A 457 -11.28 -15.09 5.82
C ILE A 457 -9.82 -15.56 5.83
N ARG A 458 -8.91 -14.78 6.43
CA ARG A 458 -7.49 -15.14 6.54
C ARG A 458 -7.28 -16.31 7.47
N ARG A 459 -7.99 -16.31 8.61
CA ARG A 459 -7.96 -17.38 9.60
C ARG A 459 -8.48 -18.69 8.99
N GLU A 460 -9.70 -18.69 8.46
CA GLU A 460 -10.34 -19.89 7.87
C GLU A 460 -9.51 -20.47 6.71
N ALA A 461 -8.98 -19.61 5.82
CA ALA A 461 -8.11 -20.06 4.74
C ALA A 461 -6.83 -20.75 5.26
N TYR A 462 -6.22 -20.20 6.31
CA TYR A 462 -5.01 -20.74 6.89
C TYR A 462 -5.26 -22.00 7.73
N GLU A 463 -6.31 -22.01 8.55
CA GLU A 463 -6.68 -23.15 9.40
C GLU A 463 -7.05 -24.37 8.56
N GLU A 464 -7.94 -24.22 7.58
CA GLU A 464 -8.41 -25.36 6.78
C GLU A 464 -7.39 -25.85 5.74
N THR A 465 -6.54 -24.95 5.21
CA THR A 465 -5.73 -25.28 4.01
C THR A 465 -4.26 -24.90 4.08
N GLY A 466 -3.82 -24.17 5.11
CA GLY A 466 -2.46 -23.64 5.22
C GLY A 466 -2.15 -22.48 4.28
N ILE A 467 -3.13 -22.04 3.48
CA ILE A 467 -2.94 -20.98 2.49
C ILE A 467 -3.05 -19.61 3.14
N ILE A 468 -2.02 -18.79 2.93
CA ILE A 468 -1.96 -17.40 3.36
C ILE A 468 -2.59 -16.55 2.27
N VAL A 469 -3.58 -15.74 2.63
CA VAL A 469 -4.27 -14.82 1.74
C VAL A 469 -4.07 -13.38 2.19
N ASN A 470 -3.97 -12.46 1.24
CA ASN A 470 -3.72 -11.05 1.53
C ASN A 470 -4.95 -10.19 1.26
N ARG A 471 -5.14 -9.78 0.00
CA ARG A 471 -6.25 -8.91 -0.41
C ARG A 471 -7.56 -9.70 -0.37
N VAL A 472 -8.59 -9.08 0.19
CA VAL A 472 -9.93 -9.63 0.33
C VAL A 472 -10.93 -8.63 -0.25
N ALA A 473 -11.90 -9.11 -1.02
CA ALA A 473 -12.95 -8.29 -1.63
C ALA A 473 -14.31 -8.97 -1.45
N TYR A 474 -15.31 -8.20 -0.98
CA TYR A 474 -16.69 -8.68 -0.86
C TYR A 474 -17.33 -8.88 -2.24
N HIS A 475 -18.09 -9.96 -2.40
CA HIS A 475 -18.80 -10.30 -3.64
C HIS A 475 -20.31 -10.11 -3.48
N SER A 476 -20.95 -10.91 -2.64
CA SER A 476 -22.41 -10.89 -2.42
C SER A 476 -22.78 -11.69 -1.18
N SER A 477 -24.03 -11.62 -0.75
CA SER A 477 -24.54 -12.43 0.35
C SER A 477 -25.64 -13.39 -0.12
N GLN A 478 -25.82 -14.47 0.62
CA GLN A 478 -26.89 -15.43 0.45
C GLN A 478 -27.49 -15.78 1.81
N PRO A 479 -28.78 -15.52 2.03
CA PRO A 479 -29.48 -16.11 3.18
C PRO A 479 -29.42 -17.63 3.10
N TRP A 480 -28.98 -18.27 4.17
CA TRP A 480 -28.80 -19.71 4.28
C TRP A 480 -29.60 -20.27 5.48
N PRO A 481 -30.90 -20.55 5.30
CA PRO A 481 -31.84 -20.87 6.40
C PRO A 481 -31.78 -22.36 6.82
N PHE A 482 -30.56 -22.91 6.92
CA PHE A 482 -30.33 -24.31 7.28
C PHE A 482 -29.24 -24.41 8.36
N PRO A 483 -29.51 -24.03 9.62
CA PRO A 483 -30.81 -23.60 10.15
C PRO A 483 -31.13 -22.09 10.06
N ASN A 484 -30.15 -21.18 10.15
CA ASN A 484 -30.39 -19.73 10.26
C ASN A 484 -29.10 -18.86 10.12
N SER A 485 -28.45 -18.91 8.95
CA SER A 485 -27.21 -18.16 8.67
C SER A 485 -27.37 -17.15 7.52
N LEU A 486 -26.53 -16.12 7.50
CA LEU A 486 -26.26 -15.21 6.40
C LEU A 486 -24.88 -15.53 5.84
N MET A 487 -24.83 -16.15 4.67
CA MET A 487 -23.57 -16.46 4.00
C MET A 487 -23.06 -15.20 3.27
N LEU A 488 -21.83 -14.77 3.54
CA LEU A 488 -21.17 -13.62 2.97
C LEU A 488 -20.02 -14.12 2.08
N GLY A 489 -20.14 -13.87 0.79
CA GLY A 489 -19.22 -14.34 -0.24
C GLY A 489 -18.09 -13.36 -0.51
N PHE A 490 -16.88 -13.86 -0.65
CA PHE A 490 -15.67 -13.06 -0.88
C PHE A 490 -14.75 -13.68 -1.92
N HIS A 491 -13.92 -12.82 -2.51
CA HIS A 491 -12.72 -13.19 -3.27
C HIS A 491 -11.48 -12.84 -2.45
N ALA A 492 -10.50 -13.75 -2.41
CA ALA A 492 -9.24 -13.51 -1.74
C ALA A 492 -8.04 -13.91 -2.61
N GLU A 493 -6.97 -13.12 -2.57
CA GLU A 493 -5.74 -13.39 -3.32
C GLU A 493 -4.74 -14.14 -2.42
N ALA A 494 -4.36 -15.36 -2.82
CA ALA A 494 -3.36 -16.13 -2.11
C ALA A 494 -1.94 -15.58 -2.36
N VAL A 495 -1.11 -15.65 -1.34
CA VAL A 495 0.33 -15.33 -1.39
C VAL A 495 1.22 -16.54 -1.11
N SER A 496 0.64 -17.66 -0.67
CA SER A 496 1.28 -18.98 -0.60
C SER A 496 0.53 -20.00 -1.46
N THR A 497 1.19 -21.10 -1.82
CA THR A 497 0.62 -22.13 -2.72
C THR A 497 0.63 -23.54 -2.14
N ASP A 498 1.45 -23.77 -1.10
CA ASP A 498 1.61 -25.08 -0.48
C ASP A 498 0.42 -25.37 0.43
N ILE A 499 -0.35 -26.41 0.09
CA ILE A 499 -1.53 -26.82 0.83
C ILE A 499 -1.09 -27.77 1.95
N SER A 500 -1.48 -27.44 3.18
CA SER A 500 -1.27 -28.29 4.36
C SER A 500 -2.50 -28.23 5.25
N PHE A 501 -3.03 -29.37 5.65
CA PHE A 501 -4.19 -29.43 6.56
C PHE A 501 -3.71 -29.33 8.00
N ALA A 502 -4.29 -28.41 8.78
CA ALA A 502 -4.03 -28.31 10.20
C ALA A 502 -4.82 -29.35 11.01
N ASP A 503 -5.94 -29.85 10.48
CA ASP A 503 -6.83 -30.81 11.13
C ASP A 503 -7.54 -31.77 10.15
N ASP A 504 -8.55 -32.51 10.65
CA ASP A 504 -9.34 -33.49 9.91
C ASP A 504 -10.66 -32.93 9.32
N GLU A 505 -10.87 -31.61 9.31
CA GLU A 505 -12.13 -31.01 8.82
C GLU A 505 -12.31 -31.25 7.30
N LEU A 506 -11.25 -30.96 6.53
CA LEU A 506 -11.21 -31.24 5.11
C LEU A 506 -10.60 -32.61 4.82
N GLU A 507 -11.28 -33.39 3.97
CA GLU A 507 -10.71 -34.62 3.41
C GLU A 507 -9.66 -34.30 2.32
N SER A 508 -9.85 -33.19 1.60
CA SER A 508 -8.98 -32.79 0.50
C SER A 508 -9.25 -31.34 0.09
N ALA A 509 -8.18 -30.58 -0.16
CA ALA A 509 -8.18 -29.32 -0.89
C ALA A 509 -7.17 -29.37 -2.04
N ARG A 510 -7.47 -28.70 -3.16
CA ARG A 510 -6.56 -28.62 -4.31
C ARG A 510 -6.82 -27.37 -5.14
N TRP A 511 -5.81 -26.97 -5.91
CA TRP A 511 -5.92 -25.92 -6.92
C TRP A 511 -6.60 -26.46 -8.18
N PHE A 512 -7.64 -25.77 -8.64
CA PHE A 512 -8.39 -26.10 -9.85
C PHE A 512 -8.23 -25.00 -10.88
N THR A 513 -7.90 -25.37 -12.11
CA THR A 513 -7.79 -24.41 -13.21
C THR A 513 -9.17 -23.88 -13.60
N ARG A 514 -9.21 -22.68 -14.18
CA ARG A 514 -10.44 -22.12 -14.76
C ARG A 514 -11.14 -23.09 -15.72
N SER A 515 -10.38 -23.84 -16.52
CA SER A 515 -10.94 -24.80 -17.47
C SER A 515 -11.67 -25.97 -16.79
N GLU A 516 -11.14 -26.47 -15.68
CA GLU A 516 -11.73 -27.57 -14.91
C GLU A 516 -13.02 -27.12 -14.20
N VAL A 517 -13.00 -25.93 -13.60
CA VAL A 517 -14.17 -25.32 -12.95
C VAL A 517 -15.31 -25.12 -13.95
N MET A 518 -14.99 -24.64 -15.16
CA MET A 518 -15.98 -24.48 -16.23
C MET A 518 -16.55 -25.81 -16.72
N ALA A 519 -15.72 -26.85 -16.80
CA ALA A 519 -16.17 -28.18 -17.19
C ALA A 519 -17.13 -28.77 -16.14
N ALA A 520 -16.84 -28.57 -14.85
CA ALA A 520 -17.69 -28.99 -13.75
C ALA A 520 -19.02 -28.21 -13.71
N ALA A 521 -19.00 -26.89 -13.92
CA ALA A 521 -20.21 -26.05 -13.96
C ALA A 521 -21.17 -26.41 -15.10
N LYS A 522 -20.64 -26.87 -16.24
CA LYS A 522 -21.44 -27.34 -17.39
C LYS A 522 -22.07 -28.72 -17.19
N GLY A 523 -21.77 -29.41 -16.08
CA GLY A 523 -22.31 -30.74 -15.79
C GLY A 523 -21.77 -31.82 -16.73
N ASN A 524 -20.54 -31.68 -17.21
CA ASN A 524 -19.91 -32.67 -18.09
C ASN A 524 -19.71 -34.00 -17.34
N GLU A 525 -20.21 -35.12 -17.88
CA GLU A 525 -20.12 -36.46 -17.28
C GLU A 525 -18.67 -36.92 -17.05
N ASN A 526 -17.71 -36.37 -17.81
CA ASN A 526 -16.28 -36.66 -17.70
C ASN A 526 -15.52 -35.71 -16.74
N ALA A 527 -16.20 -34.82 -16.01
CA ALA A 527 -15.54 -33.89 -15.10
C ALA A 527 -14.87 -34.62 -13.92
N THR A 528 -13.66 -34.18 -13.56
CA THR A 528 -12.87 -34.73 -12.44
C THR A 528 -13.44 -34.38 -11.06
N PHE A 529 -14.38 -33.42 -11.00
CA PHE A 529 -15.11 -33.01 -9.81
C PHE A 529 -16.47 -32.38 -10.16
N SER A 530 -17.30 -32.17 -9.14
CA SER A 530 -18.58 -31.47 -9.25
C SER A 530 -18.66 -30.29 -8.27
N LEU A 531 -19.35 -29.23 -8.67
CA LEU A 531 -19.64 -28.07 -7.82
C LEU A 531 -20.93 -28.27 -7.02
N PRO A 532 -21.19 -27.44 -5.98
CA PRO A 532 -22.48 -27.38 -5.31
C PRO A 532 -23.60 -26.96 -6.28
N SER A 533 -24.85 -27.02 -5.82
CA SER A 533 -26.00 -26.70 -6.67
C SER A 533 -25.90 -25.28 -7.26
N LYS A 534 -26.48 -25.08 -8.45
CA LYS A 534 -26.45 -23.77 -9.15
C LYS A 534 -27.06 -22.61 -8.34
N GLY A 535 -27.84 -22.92 -7.31
CA GLY A 535 -28.43 -21.94 -6.40
C GLY A 535 -27.55 -21.59 -5.19
N SER A 536 -26.40 -22.24 -5.01
CA SER A 536 -25.48 -21.96 -3.89
C SER A 536 -24.51 -20.82 -4.23
N LEU A 537 -24.18 -19.99 -3.24
CA LEU A 537 -23.19 -18.94 -3.37
C LEU A 537 -21.81 -19.48 -3.80
N ALA A 538 -21.45 -20.68 -3.33
CA ALA A 538 -20.23 -21.38 -3.73
C ALA A 538 -20.17 -21.72 -5.24
N TYR A 539 -21.32 -21.82 -5.90
CA TYR A 539 -21.38 -22.04 -7.35
C TYR A 539 -21.19 -20.73 -8.13
N THR A 540 -21.64 -19.60 -7.58
CA THR A 540 -21.57 -18.27 -8.23
C THR A 540 -20.28 -17.51 -7.93
N LEU A 541 -19.59 -17.87 -6.85
CA LEU A 541 -18.34 -17.23 -6.43
C LEU A 541 -17.16 -17.45 -7.39
N PRO A 542 -16.93 -18.67 -7.93
CA PRO A 542 -15.99 -18.85 -9.01
C PRO A 542 -16.39 -17.98 -10.22
N PRO A 543 -15.46 -17.19 -10.79
CA PRO A 543 -15.81 -16.26 -11.85
C PRO A 543 -16.37 -17.03 -13.07
N PRO A 544 -17.56 -16.64 -13.58
CA PRO A 544 -18.18 -17.32 -14.71
C PRO A 544 -17.29 -17.14 -15.94
N GLY A 545 -16.96 -18.24 -16.63
CA GLY A 545 -16.26 -18.16 -17.90
C GLY A 545 -17.16 -17.50 -18.94
N ASN A 546 -16.75 -16.32 -19.41
CA ASN A 546 -17.29 -15.53 -20.52
C ASN A 546 -18.45 -16.17 -21.29
N GLN A 547 -19.67 -16.11 -20.74
CA GLN A 547 -20.92 -16.17 -21.50
C GLN A 547 -22.00 -15.35 -20.78
N ASN A 548 -22.32 -14.18 -21.34
CA ASN A 548 -23.58 -13.44 -21.26
C ASN A 548 -24.25 -13.32 -19.88
N THR A 549 -23.99 -12.19 -19.21
CA THR A 549 -24.77 -11.64 -18.11
C THR A 549 -26.17 -11.23 -18.56
N ALA A 550 -27.15 -12.11 -18.43
CA ALA A 550 -28.58 -11.77 -18.43
C ALA A 550 -29.32 -12.82 -17.59
N ASN A 551 -30.22 -12.37 -16.70
CA ASN A 551 -31.18 -13.15 -15.91
C ASN A 551 -30.79 -13.65 -14.50
N TYR A 552 -30.30 -12.78 -13.63
CA TYR A 552 -30.49 -12.96 -12.17
C TYR A 552 -31.00 -11.66 -11.56
N GLY A 553 -32.32 -11.47 -11.56
CA GLY A 553 -32.93 -10.23 -11.09
C GLY A 553 -34.45 -10.32 -11.04
N GLN A 554 -35.01 -11.41 -10.51
CA GLN A 554 -36.40 -11.43 -10.06
C GLN A 554 -36.45 -12.15 -8.72
N ASN A 555 -37.18 -11.53 -7.78
CA ASN A 555 -37.52 -12.00 -6.42
C ASN A 555 -36.61 -11.60 -5.27
N TYR A 556 -36.42 -10.29 -5.04
CA TYR A 556 -36.31 -9.75 -3.68
C TYR A 556 -37.00 -8.39 -3.61
N ALA A 557 -38.31 -8.41 -3.39
CA ALA A 557 -39.04 -7.24 -2.92
C ALA A 557 -39.71 -7.64 -1.60
N GLN A 558 -39.15 -7.19 -0.49
CA GLN A 558 -39.93 -6.55 0.57
C GLN A 558 -39.05 -6.01 1.71
N GLN A 559 -39.36 -4.76 2.04
CA GLN A 559 -39.11 -4.04 3.30
C GLN A 559 -37.78 -3.30 3.46
N GLY A 560 -37.84 -2.02 3.09
CA GLY A 560 -36.92 -0.92 3.39
C GLY A 560 -37.43 0.29 2.62
N GLY A 561 -37.80 1.38 3.30
CA GLY A 561 -38.67 2.45 2.79
C GLY A 561 -38.31 2.98 1.39
N ALA A 562 -39.29 3.08 0.50
CA ALA A 562 -39.08 3.61 -0.85
C ALA A 562 -40.13 4.66 -1.19
N TYR A 563 -39.66 5.83 -1.58
CA TYR A 563 -40.39 6.78 -2.41
C TYR A 563 -40.91 6.06 -3.67
N ALA A 564 -42.14 6.40 -4.08
CA ALA A 564 -42.82 5.73 -5.18
C ALA A 564 -42.18 6.07 -6.54
N PRO A 565 -42.23 5.16 -7.54
CA PRO A 565 -41.79 5.48 -8.90
C PRO A 565 -42.54 6.71 -9.43
N PRO A 566 -41.85 7.68 -10.05
CA PRO A 566 -42.52 8.84 -10.62
C PRO A 566 -43.32 8.42 -11.87
N GLY A 567 -44.65 8.31 -11.76
CA GLY A 567 -45.56 8.13 -12.90
C GLY A 567 -45.22 6.96 -13.83
N ASN A 568 -45.36 7.17 -15.16
CA ASN A 568 -45.09 6.19 -16.25
C ASN A 568 -43.59 5.82 -16.43
N ALA A 569 -42.82 5.77 -15.34
CA ALA A 569 -41.41 5.41 -15.35
C ALA A 569 -41.16 3.94 -15.76
N ASP A 570 -40.06 3.70 -16.47
CA ASP A 570 -39.60 2.35 -16.79
C ASP A 570 -39.29 1.57 -15.50
N GLN A 571 -40.09 0.52 -15.26
CA GLN A 571 -40.07 -0.25 -14.03
C GLN A 571 -38.74 -1.01 -13.84
N GLN A 572 -38.05 -1.34 -14.93
CA GLN A 572 -36.74 -1.99 -14.90
C GLN A 572 -35.65 -0.99 -14.50
N LEU A 573 -35.64 0.20 -15.11
CA LEU A 573 -34.70 1.26 -14.76
C LEU A 573 -34.88 1.72 -13.31
N PHE A 574 -36.12 1.81 -12.83
CA PHE A 574 -36.39 2.17 -11.43
C PHE A 574 -35.92 1.09 -10.45
N THR A 575 -35.95 -0.17 -10.86
CA THR A 575 -35.41 -1.27 -10.07
C THR A 575 -33.89 -1.20 -9.99
N TRP A 576 -33.21 -0.88 -11.09
CA TRP A 576 -31.77 -0.66 -11.10
C TRP A 576 -31.36 0.57 -10.31
N PHE A 577 -32.09 1.68 -10.45
CA PHE A 577 -31.86 2.90 -9.67
C PHE A 577 -31.84 2.62 -8.17
N LYS A 578 -32.87 1.93 -7.65
CA LYS A 578 -32.93 1.53 -6.23
C LYS A 578 -31.86 0.51 -5.83
N ALA A 579 -31.29 -0.23 -6.77
CA ALA A 579 -30.21 -1.15 -6.47
C ALA A 579 -28.87 -0.42 -6.31
N VAL A 580 -28.74 0.73 -6.98
CA VAL A 580 -27.56 1.62 -6.92
C VAL A 580 -27.65 2.58 -5.74
N ASP A 581 -28.81 3.18 -5.49
CA ASP A 581 -29.10 4.00 -4.30
C ASP A 581 -29.11 3.11 -3.04
N LYS A 582 -27.98 3.08 -2.32
CA LYS A 582 -27.77 2.21 -1.16
C LYS A 582 -28.31 2.83 0.11
N ASP A 583 -28.23 4.16 0.23
CA ASP A 583 -28.71 4.87 1.41
C ASP A 583 -30.22 5.17 1.36
N GLY A 584 -30.86 4.96 0.22
CA GLY A 584 -32.29 5.16 0.02
C GLY A 584 -32.68 6.64 0.01
N SER A 585 -31.75 7.53 -0.34
CA SER A 585 -31.94 8.98 -0.38
C SER A 585 -32.75 9.46 -1.58
N GLY A 586 -32.94 8.61 -2.60
CA GLY A 586 -33.56 8.98 -3.87
C GLY A 586 -32.65 9.70 -4.84
N HIS A 587 -31.35 9.76 -4.54
CA HIS A 587 -30.31 10.37 -5.36
C HIS A 587 -29.07 9.47 -5.34
N ILE A 588 -28.45 9.24 -6.49
CA ILE A 588 -27.24 8.41 -6.59
C ILE A 588 -26.01 9.29 -6.50
N SER A 589 -25.18 9.06 -5.49
CA SER A 589 -23.86 9.69 -5.36
C SER A 589 -22.81 9.08 -6.30
N ALA A 590 -21.71 9.81 -6.53
CA ALA A 590 -20.59 9.29 -7.31
C ALA A 590 -19.98 8.01 -6.70
N ASP A 591 -19.94 7.91 -5.38
CA ASP A 591 -19.46 6.72 -4.69
C ASP A 591 -20.42 5.53 -4.91
N GLU A 592 -21.73 5.72 -4.77
CA GLU A 592 -22.71 4.66 -5.05
C GLU A 592 -22.67 4.16 -6.48
N LEU A 593 -22.53 5.09 -7.44
CA LEU A 593 -22.36 4.75 -8.85
C LEU A 593 -21.04 4.01 -9.10
N GLN A 594 -19.95 4.38 -8.44
CA GLN A 594 -18.67 3.67 -8.54
C GLN A 594 -18.79 2.23 -8.05
N HIS A 595 -19.46 2.01 -6.91
CA HIS A 595 -19.65 0.67 -6.36
C HIS A 595 -20.57 -0.20 -7.25
N ALA A 596 -21.45 0.43 -8.03
CA ALA A 596 -22.31 -0.27 -8.99
C ALA A 596 -21.61 -0.60 -10.32
N LEU A 597 -20.49 0.05 -10.64
CA LEU A 597 -19.77 -0.12 -11.90
C LEU A 597 -18.47 -0.91 -11.68
N ILE A 598 -18.24 -1.95 -12.48
CA ILE A 598 -17.03 -2.78 -12.44
C ILE A 598 -16.48 -2.89 -13.86
N ASN A 599 -15.15 -2.76 -14.01
CA ASN A 599 -14.48 -2.94 -15.28
C ASN A 599 -14.45 -4.41 -15.72
N GLY A 600 -14.24 -4.68 -17.01
CA GLY A 600 -14.11 -6.04 -17.55
C GLY A 600 -12.95 -6.85 -16.98
N ASP A 601 -11.95 -6.16 -16.41
CA ASP A 601 -10.77 -6.72 -15.74
C ASP A 601 -10.95 -6.84 -14.21
N TRP A 602 -12.17 -6.65 -13.69
CA TRP A 602 -12.52 -6.74 -12.26
C TRP A 602 -11.91 -5.66 -11.39
N SER A 603 -11.33 -4.62 -12.00
CA SER A 603 -10.79 -3.50 -11.27
C SER A 603 -11.92 -2.49 -10.93
N PRO A 604 -11.84 -1.77 -9.78
CA PRO A 604 -12.81 -0.73 -9.47
C PRO A 604 -12.80 0.35 -10.54
N PHE A 605 -13.99 0.83 -10.91
CA PHE A 605 -14.16 1.90 -11.88
C PHE A 605 -13.44 3.17 -11.39
N ASN A 606 -12.75 3.85 -12.30
CA ASN A 606 -12.03 5.08 -12.01
C ASN A 606 -13.00 6.16 -11.51
N ILE A 607 -12.80 6.63 -10.26
CA ILE A 607 -13.68 7.62 -9.62
C ILE A 607 -13.77 8.94 -10.40
N GLU A 608 -12.71 9.35 -11.08
CA GLU A 608 -12.72 10.56 -11.91
C GLU A 608 -13.62 10.39 -13.14
N THR A 609 -13.71 9.18 -13.68
CA THR A 609 -14.65 8.86 -14.77
C THR A 609 -16.08 8.86 -14.26
N VAL A 610 -16.31 8.33 -13.06
CA VAL A 610 -17.64 8.33 -12.43
C VAL A 610 -18.10 9.76 -12.12
N ARG A 611 -17.22 10.60 -11.57
CA ARG A 611 -17.51 12.03 -11.33
C ARG A 611 -17.84 12.77 -12.62
N LEU A 612 -17.07 12.52 -13.68
CA LEU A 612 -17.36 13.08 -14.99
C LEU A 612 -18.75 12.64 -15.49
N MET A 613 -19.10 11.36 -15.33
CA MET A 613 -20.42 10.84 -15.69
C MET A 613 -21.55 11.46 -14.85
N VAL A 614 -21.34 11.67 -13.55
CA VAL A 614 -22.31 12.37 -12.69
C VAL A 614 -22.47 13.82 -13.17
N ASN A 615 -21.38 14.58 -13.32
CA ASN A 615 -21.42 15.98 -13.75
C ASN A 615 -22.06 16.18 -15.12
N MET A 616 -21.93 15.22 -16.05
CA MET A 616 -22.52 15.32 -17.39
C MET A 616 -24.06 15.21 -17.40
N PHE A 617 -24.65 14.60 -16.37
CA PHE A 617 -26.09 14.28 -16.33
C PHE A 617 -26.82 14.89 -15.12
N ASP A 618 -26.07 15.44 -14.16
CA ASP A 618 -26.55 16.28 -13.07
C ASP A 618 -27.01 17.64 -13.62
N ALA A 619 -28.29 17.74 -13.95
CA ALA A 619 -28.88 18.93 -14.55
C ALA A 619 -29.21 20.00 -13.51
N ASP A 620 -29.37 19.61 -12.24
CA ASP A 620 -29.69 20.50 -11.14
C ASP A 620 -28.48 20.95 -10.30
N ASN A 621 -27.28 20.48 -10.64
CA ASN A 621 -26.01 20.69 -9.93
C ASN A 621 -26.08 20.26 -8.46
N SER A 622 -26.86 19.22 -8.17
CA SER A 622 -26.96 18.65 -6.82
C SER A 622 -25.67 17.92 -6.39
N GLY A 623 -24.79 17.59 -7.34
CA GLY A 623 -23.65 16.70 -7.16
C GLY A 623 -24.06 15.22 -7.12
N THR A 624 -25.31 14.91 -7.43
CA THR A 624 -25.92 13.57 -7.35
C THR A 624 -26.84 13.34 -8.55
N ILE A 625 -27.28 12.11 -8.77
CA ILE A 625 -28.13 11.73 -9.91
C ILE A 625 -29.52 11.32 -9.40
N ALA A 626 -30.54 12.10 -9.73
CA ALA A 626 -31.93 11.73 -9.50
C ALA A 626 -32.43 10.71 -10.53
N PHE A 627 -33.57 10.07 -10.30
CA PHE A 627 -34.07 9.00 -11.17
C PHE A 627 -34.28 9.42 -12.64
N ASN A 628 -34.77 10.64 -12.87
CA ASN A 628 -34.93 11.22 -14.20
C ASN A 628 -33.59 11.31 -14.95
N GLU A 629 -32.53 11.68 -14.25
CA GLU A 629 -31.16 11.82 -14.81
C GLU A 629 -30.50 10.46 -14.99
N PHE A 630 -30.75 9.52 -14.08
CA PHE A 630 -30.27 8.15 -14.16
C PHE A 630 -30.69 7.45 -15.46
N THR A 631 -31.89 7.73 -15.96
CA THR A 631 -32.35 7.15 -17.24
C THR A 631 -31.49 7.59 -18.43
N ALA A 632 -31.01 8.83 -18.43
CA ALA A 632 -30.15 9.37 -19.47
C ALA A 632 -28.72 8.85 -19.32
N LEU A 633 -28.21 8.83 -18.09
CA LEU A 633 -26.90 8.26 -17.76
C LEU A 633 -26.80 6.78 -18.13
N TRP A 634 -27.85 5.99 -17.85
CA TRP A 634 -27.86 4.56 -18.20
C TRP A 634 -27.76 4.31 -19.70
N ARG A 635 -28.50 5.09 -20.51
CA ARG A 635 -28.42 5.00 -21.97
C ARG A 635 -27.02 5.34 -22.47
N TYR A 636 -26.43 6.37 -21.90
CA TYR A 636 -25.06 6.76 -22.21
C TYR A 636 -24.04 5.64 -21.90
N ILE A 637 -24.15 5.01 -20.73
CA ILE A 637 -23.30 3.88 -20.35
C ILE A 637 -23.52 2.67 -21.27
N ASP A 638 -24.77 2.34 -21.65
CA ASP A 638 -25.06 1.24 -22.56
C ASP A 638 -24.47 1.48 -23.97
N ASP A 639 -24.57 2.71 -24.47
CA ASP A 639 -23.98 3.10 -25.76
C ASP A 639 -22.45 2.97 -25.75
N TRP A 640 -21.79 3.46 -24.69
CA TRP A 640 -20.35 3.30 -24.52
C TRP A 640 -19.93 1.85 -24.38
N LYS A 641 -20.70 1.02 -23.67
CA LYS A 641 -20.42 -0.40 -23.52
C LYS A 641 -20.49 -1.13 -24.86
N ARG A 642 -21.53 -0.87 -25.67
CA ARG A 642 -21.63 -1.44 -27.03
C ARG A 642 -20.47 -0.98 -27.90
N CYS A 643 -20.08 0.28 -27.77
CA CYS A 643 -18.96 0.85 -28.49
C CYS A 643 -17.63 0.17 -28.12
N PHE A 644 -17.33 0.06 -26.83
CA PHE A 644 -16.14 -0.64 -26.34
C PHE A 644 -16.10 -2.09 -26.82
N GLN A 645 -17.21 -2.82 -26.71
CA GLN A 645 -17.32 -4.21 -27.18
C GLN A 645 -17.14 -4.38 -28.69
N ALA A 646 -17.41 -3.34 -29.48
CA ALA A 646 -17.19 -3.36 -30.93
C ALA A 646 -15.69 -3.21 -31.29
N PHE A 647 -14.90 -2.58 -30.42
CA PHE A 647 -13.48 -2.31 -30.65
C PHE A 647 -12.53 -3.23 -29.87
N ASP A 648 -12.98 -3.86 -28.78
CA ASP A 648 -12.30 -4.96 -28.09
C ASP A 648 -12.46 -6.25 -28.92
N VAL A 649 -11.65 -6.37 -29.98
CA VAL A 649 -11.78 -7.42 -30.99
C VAL A 649 -11.36 -8.77 -30.42
N ASP A 650 -10.31 -8.77 -29.60
CA ASP A 650 -9.78 -9.97 -28.96
C ASP A 650 -10.56 -10.39 -27.70
N ARG A 651 -11.53 -9.56 -27.27
CA ARG A 651 -12.34 -9.76 -26.05
C ARG A 651 -11.47 -9.90 -24.81
N SER A 652 -10.36 -9.17 -24.78
CA SER A 652 -9.43 -9.14 -23.65
C SER A 652 -10.02 -8.41 -22.44
N GLY A 653 -11.09 -7.61 -22.63
CA GLY A 653 -11.64 -6.74 -21.60
C GLY A 653 -10.87 -5.42 -21.47
N SER A 654 -9.97 -5.13 -22.41
CA SER A 654 -9.12 -3.94 -22.48
C SER A 654 -8.91 -3.53 -23.94
N ILE A 655 -8.56 -2.27 -24.19
CA ILE A 655 -8.32 -1.74 -25.53
C ILE A 655 -6.82 -1.47 -25.68
N ASN A 656 -6.17 -2.18 -26.60
CA ASN A 656 -4.77 -1.98 -26.93
C ASN A 656 -4.55 -0.82 -27.93
N GLU A 657 -3.30 -0.51 -28.28
CA GLU A 657 -2.95 0.58 -29.22
C GLU A 657 -3.62 0.47 -30.59
N SER A 658 -3.74 -0.74 -31.13
CA SER A 658 -4.36 -0.94 -32.45
C SER A 658 -5.86 -0.72 -32.39
N GLU A 659 -6.50 -1.19 -31.33
CA GLU A 659 -7.94 -1.05 -31.09
C GLU A 659 -8.32 0.40 -30.76
N MET A 660 -7.54 1.08 -29.92
CA MET A 660 -7.71 2.51 -29.65
C MET A 660 -7.59 3.34 -30.92
N GLY A 661 -6.60 3.03 -31.77
CA GLY A 661 -6.44 3.69 -33.06
C GLY A 661 -7.62 3.46 -34.00
N ASN A 662 -8.21 2.26 -33.99
CA ASN A 662 -9.41 1.96 -34.77
C ASN A 662 -10.65 2.70 -34.23
N ALA A 663 -10.82 2.74 -32.90
CA ALA A 663 -11.92 3.45 -32.25
C ALA A 663 -11.88 4.94 -32.56
N LEU A 664 -10.74 5.61 -32.32
CA LEU A 664 -10.59 7.04 -32.56
C LEU A 664 -10.78 7.41 -34.05
N ARG A 665 -10.29 6.59 -34.97
CA ARG A 665 -10.55 6.78 -36.41
C ARG A 665 -12.02 6.65 -36.76
N ASN A 666 -12.72 5.68 -36.18
CA ASN A 666 -14.15 5.48 -36.40
C ASN A 666 -14.98 6.66 -35.86
N PHE A 667 -14.56 7.24 -34.73
CA PHE A 667 -15.13 8.47 -34.19
C PHE A 667 -14.79 9.74 -35.01
N GLY A 668 -13.99 9.61 -36.06
CA GLY A 668 -13.61 10.71 -36.94
C GLY A 668 -12.38 11.51 -36.48
N PHE A 669 -11.63 11.01 -35.49
CA PHE A 669 -10.37 11.63 -35.07
C PHE A 669 -9.20 11.14 -35.93
N ASN A 670 -8.48 12.07 -36.53
CA ASN A 670 -7.26 11.79 -37.29
C ASN A 670 -6.02 12.05 -36.42
N VAL A 671 -5.57 11.03 -35.69
CA VAL A 671 -4.45 11.13 -34.75
C VAL A 671 -3.29 10.21 -35.10
N SER A 672 -2.07 10.63 -34.78
CA SER A 672 -0.86 9.85 -35.08
C SER A 672 -0.71 8.64 -34.15
N PRO A 673 -0.05 7.54 -34.60
CA PRO A 673 0.27 6.39 -33.73
C PRO A 673 1.06 6.78 -32.47
N LYS A 674 1.96 7.76 -32.60
CA LYS A 674 2.73 8.30 -31.47
C LYS A 674 1.83 8.93 -30.41
N PHE A 675 0.78 9.63 -30.83
CA PHE A 675 -0.19 10.21 -29.90
C PHE A 675 -1.05 9.13 -29.23
N ILE A 676 -1.46 8.09 -29.97
CA ILE A 676 -2.20 6.96 -29.40
C ILE A 676 -1.41 6.27 -28.29
N HIS A 677 -0.11 6.06 -28.49
CA HIS A 677 0.79 5.53 -27.45
C HIS A 677 0.83 6.43 -26.21
N THR A 678 1.00 7.75 -26.40
CA THR A 678 0.96 8.73 -25.28
C THR A 678 -0.38 8.71 -24.55
N LEU A 679 -1.49 8.58 -25.29
CA LEU A 679 -2.83 8.55 -24.74
C LEU A 679 -3.02 7.30 -23.87
N ILE A 680 -2.62 6.12 -24.36
CA ILE A 680 -2.67 4.88 -23.59
C ILE A 680 -1.76 4.98 -22.36
N GLN A 681 -0.52 5.45 -22.48
CA GLN A 681 0.35 5.61 -21.31
C GLN A 681 -0.23 6.56 -20.24
N LYS A 682 -1.00 7.57 -20.64
CA LYS A 682 -1.63 8.52 -19.72
C LYS A 682 -2.78 7.90 -18.93
N PHE A 683 -3.56 7.02 -19.57
CA PHE A 683 -4.78 6.44 -19.01
C PHE A 683 -4.62 4.96 -18.61
N ASP A 684 -3.46 4.36 -18.86
CA ASP A 684 -3.08 3.03 -18.39
C ASP A 684 -2.82 3.08 -16.88
N ARG A 685 -3.67 2.37 -16.14
CA ARG A 685 -3.64 2.24 -14.68
C ARG A 685 -2.28 1.77 -14.14
N TYR A 686 -1.50 1.02 -14.92
CA TYR A 686 -0.23 0.42 -14.53
C TYR A 686 1.01 1.21 -14.98
N ALA A 687 0.84 2.29 -15.74
CA ALA A 687 1.95 3.11 -16.24
C ALA A 687 2.77 3.76 -15.12
N THR A 688 2.15 4.08 -13.97
CA THR A 688 2.80 4.66 -12.79
C THR A 688 3.63 3.66 -11.98
N VAL A 689 3.33 2.36 -12.10
CA VAL A 689 3.95 1.30 -11.28
C VAL A 689 5.23 0.76 -11.92
N ASN A 690 5.24 0.53 -13.24
CA ASN A 690 6.36 -0.16 -13.92
C ASN A 690 7.08 0.68 -14.99
N LYS A 691 6.78 1.97 -15.15
CA LYS A 691 7.28 2.88 -16.21
C LYS A 691 7.02 2.44 -17.66
N THR A 692 6.57 1.22 -17.92
CA THR A 692 6.24 0.69 -19.25
C THR A 692 4.73 0.52 -19.48
N GLY A 693 3.91 0.48 -18.42
CA GLY A 693 2.47 0.16 -18.52
C GLY A 693 2.20 -1.28 -18.98
N LYS A 694 0.93 -1.69 -19.00
CA LYS A 694 0.45 -2.91 -19.68
C LYS A 694 0.26 -2.65 -21.19
N GLY A 695 0.11 -1.38 -21.58
CA GLY A 695 -0.06 -0.97 -22.98
C GLY A 695 -1.49 -1.08 -23.48
N ASP A 696 -2.45 -1.18 -22.55
CA ASP A 696 -3.88 -1.25 -22.82
C ASP A 696 -4.66 -0.40 -21.81
N VAL A 697 -5.92 -0.10 -22.12
CA VAL A 697 -6.82 0.66 -21.24
C VAL A 697 -8.11 -0.10 -20.98
N THR A 698 -8.57 -0.06 -19.73
CA THR A 698 -9.84 -0.62 -19.27
C THR A 698 -11.04 0.23 -19.74
N PHE A 699 -12.26 -0.30 -19.63
CA PHE A 699 -13.47 0.37 -20.12
C PHE A 699 -13.66 1.79 -19.57
N ASP A 700 -13.53 1.99 -18.27
CA ASP A 700 -13.56 3.31 -17.63
C ASP A 700 -12.54 4.29 -18.21
N ASN A 701 -11.27 3.86 -18.30
CA ASN A 701 -10.17 4.68 -18.79
C ASN A 701 -10.27 4.91 -20.31
N PHE A 702 -10.90 4.00 -21.06
CA PHE A 702 -11.27 4.21 -22.47
C PHE A 702 -12.32 5.30 -22.62
N VAL A 703 -13.39 5.26 -21.81
CA VAL A 703 -14.41 6.31 -21.81
C VAL A 703 -13.79 7.66 -21.44
N GLN A 704 -12.96 7.70 -20.39
CA GLN A 704 -12.27 8.92 -19.97
C GLN A 704 -11.32 9.45 -21.06
N ALA A 705 -10.56 8.57 -21.72
CA ALA A 705 -9.67 8.95 -22.81
C ALA A 705 -10.46 9.53 -24.00
N CYS A 706 -11.55 8.91 -24.40
CA CYS A 706 -12.38 9.37 -25.52
C CYS A 706 -13.07 10.70 -25.22
N VAL A 707 -13.61 10.85 -24.00
CA VAL A 707 -14.20 12.13 -23.57
C VAL A 707 -13.13 13.22 -23.53
N THR A 708 -11.94 12.93 -22.98
CA THR A 708 -10.83 13.90 -22.95
C THR A 708 -10.42 14.34 -24.36
N VAL A 709 -10.27 13.39 -25.30
CA VAL A 709 -9.94 13.71 -26.70
C VAL A 709 -11.03 14.56 -27.33
N LYS A 710 -12.30 14.24 -27.10
CA LYS A 710 -13.43 15.03 -27.61
C LYS A 710 -13.42 16.45 -27.03
N THR A 711 -13.35 16.62 -25.72
CA THR A 711 -13.39 17.93 -25.06
C THR A 711 -12.21 18.81 -25.49
N LEU A 712 -11.00 18.23 -25.62
CA LEU A 712 -9.84 18.96 -26.14
C LEU A 712 -10.01 19.32 -27.62
N THR A 713 -10.58 18.43 -28.43
CA THR A 713 -10.85 18.70 -29.85
C THR A 713 -11.88 19.81 -30.02
N ASP A 714 -12.94 19.80 -29.22
CA ASP A 714 -14.00 20.81 -29.28
C ASP A 714 -13.47 22.19 -28.82
N SER A 715 -12.62 22.23 -27.79
CA SER A 715 -11.93 23.47 -27.42
C SER A 715 -10.93 23.93 -28.48
N PHE A 716 -10.17 23.02 -29.08
CA PHE A 716 -9.24 23.37 -30.17
C PHE A 716 -9.99 24.00 -31.36
N LYS A 717 -11.13 23.41 -31.75
CA LYS A 717 -11.99 23.92 -32.83
C LYS A 717 -12.56 25.31 -32.58
N GLN A 718 -12.66 25.75 -31.32
CA GLN A 718 -13.08 27.13 -31.01
C GLN A 718 -12.02 28.17 -31.38
N PHE A 719 -10.76 27.76 -31.56
CA PHE A 719 -9.64 28.62 -31.91
C PHE A 719 -9.09 28.34 -33.33
N ASP A 720 -9.55 27.27 -33.98
CA ASP A 720 -9.17 26.85 -35.34
C ASP A 720 -10.21 27.33 -36.36
N ASP A 721 -10.25 28.65 -36.57
CA ASP A 721 -11.26 29.32 -37.43
C ASP A 721 -11.17 28.91 -38.91
N ASN A 722 -10.00 28.45 -39.36
CA ASN A 722 -9.75 28.07 -40.74
C ASN A 722 -9.72 26.54 -40.95
N SER A 723 -9.89 25.74 -39.90
CA SER A 723 -9.89 24.28 -39.94
C SER A 723 -8.62 23.69 -40.58
N ASP A 724 -7.48 24.35 -40.41
CA ASP A 724 -6.20 23.92 -40.97
C ASP A 724 -5.40 23.03 -40.00
N GLY A 725 -5.92 22.83 -38.78
CA GLY A 725 -5.29 22.03 -37.74
C GLY A 725 -4.21 22.77 -36.95
N TRP A 726 -4.14 24.10 -37.05
CA TRP A 726 -3.21 24.96 -36.32
C TRP A 726 -3.94 26.13 -35.66
N VAL A 727 -3.56 26.44 -34.41
CA VAL A 727 -4.08 27.62 -33.69
C VAL A 727 -2.94 28.49 -33.21
N GLN A 728 -3.08 29.80 -33.38
CA GLN A 728 -2.17 30.79 -32.81
C GLN A 728 -2.88 31.51 -31.66
N ILE A 729 -2.55 31.11 -30.44
CA ILE A 729 -3.12 31.67 -29.21
C ILE A 729 -2.02 32.29 -28.36
N ASN A 730 -2.32 33.38 -27.66
CA ASN A 730 -1.41 33.99 -26.70
C ASN A 730 -1.39 33.23 -25.37
N TYR A 731 -0.49 33.60 -24.46
CA TYR A 731 -0.31 32.89 -23.19
C TYR A 731 -1.58 32.87 -22.33
N GLU A 732 -2.33 33.98 -22.25
CA GLU A 732 -3.57 34.04 -21.46
C GLU A 732 -4.67 33.18 -22.07
N GLN A 733 -4.81 33.19 -23.39
CA GLN A 733 -5.75 32.33 -24.11
C GLN A 733 -5.40 30.84 -23.93
N PHE A 734 -4.12 30.50 -23.90
CA PHE A 734 -3.67 29.14 -23.57
C PHE A 734 -4.05 28.76 -22.13
N LEU A 735 -3.82 29.65 -21.15
CA LEU A 735 -4.21 29.40 -19.77
C LEU A 735 -5.74 29.25 -19.62
N ASP A 736 -6.53 30.12 -20.25
CA ASP A 736 -7.99 30.05 -20.25
C ASP A 736 -8.49 28.74 -20.86
N LEU A 737 -7.90 28.31 -21.99
CA LEU A 737 -8.19 27.01 -22.61
C LEU A 737 -7.91 25.85 -21.65
N VAL A 738 -6.78 25.86 -20.95
CA VAL A 738 -6.39 24.79 -20.01
C VAL A 738 -7.26 24.79 -18.74
N VAL A 739 -7.61 25.97 -18.22
CA VAL A 739 -8.43 26.10 -16.99
C VAL A 739 -9.86 25.62 -17.23
N ARG A 740 -10.46 25.95 -18.38
CA ARG A 740 -11.81 25.49 -18.75
C ARG A 740 -11.94 23.97 -18.91
N GLN A 741 -10.83 23.25 -19.00
CA GLN A 741 -10.78 21.79 -19.14
C GLN A 741 -10.77 21.05 -17.78
N ARG A 742 -10.62 21.77 -16.65
CA ARG A 742 -10.72 21.21 -15.29
C ARG A 742 -12.02 21.68 -14.63
N ALA A 743 -13.13 21.04 -14.96
CA ALA A 743 -14.40 21.17 -14.24
C ALA A 743 -15.07 19.78 -14.14
#